data_AF-A0A511FHJ0-F1
#
_entry.id   AF-A0A511FHJ0-F1
#
_cell.length_a   1.000
_cell.length_b   1.000
_cell.length_c   1.000
_cell.angle_alpha   90.00
_cell.angle_beta   90.00
_cell.angle_gamma   90.00
#
_symmetry.space_group_name_H-M   'P 1'
#
loop_
_entity.id
_entity.type
_entity.pdbx_description
1 polymer ?
#
loop_
_entity_poly.entity_id
_entity_poly.type
_entity_poly.pdbx_seq_one_letter_code
_entity_poly.pdbx_strand_id
1 'polypeptide(L)'
;MVTPAQLSTWQPDRLGQIADDVARHRGVLTRLDDDVADARPPLSWTFADASAARAEHSRLSQGLATQVSETVGVIEALDAAATAIRRAQTSLEGAIRRAGGHGLRVDQSTGAVTSTRTYDDEEDADYARGVMNEIAEQVSAALGDADAADQALAAVLRAAATTDVNAIGSLGDQRRVLEFQELSQADQVRHLLDHPEDFALLGAHTSPEVKALVGQEVAEQLDGAARDATAFGDAAAVERYTRLLDAFGDDPDVMGPMYQRLGPDGLLATYNGMTSMMYVGANVEELGDLAGRLRDGLQTATRQDGFDGRAFGEDLVRYATHTTTDAERDAFSAAYPSQGEHAAVLDYLLRDGDYGEDFVRGVAWELDAFERSNPLRAETWTHHASFASPLNGLGVDGDGIHQADPMAAAMGQLGRHPGLGLEFFSDADGAERTGYYFAERDWSRDGFAGISEAALAIGTDADNLAGDPEKTGLFVSEFFGRLPDNPQFTAEHAAGASEPLGALLKHYMPSVQIAVGTPTSANGAAGLVTIQDDFLPALDNQPKIYSKDLDVLLGVALSTEEGMARVAEGVANYRQTAIGGWSVLHGAGVEGATYQALEDVLTSSAGLEGHMQEALSMIDIEGARSRDQQIAAFTGLVSKAASLVPVPGAEMIVDVAGSTGKQLADAAWSEIRKIPSGQITEIFGGNEDAARAEATDTYLDSRARSVVSSFLALAEAGVVEVPATMRDTWMPGGRLLSVSDIPLDDLGVRTHEASTLLRPIVSVETIEGAFTDPYRVISTEGTP
;
A
#
# COMPACT_ATOMS: atom_id res chain seq x y z
N MET A 1 13.18 -41.03 7.50
CA MET A 1 14.06 -40.92 8.69
C MET A 1 15.36 -41.66 8.43
N VAL A 2 16.39 -40.89 8.14
CA VAL A 2 17.77 -41.32 7.94
C VAL A 2 18.41 -41.66 9.30
N THR A 3 19.17 -42.75 9.36
CA THR A 3 19.98 -43.14 10.53
C THR A 3 21.45 -42.79 10.31
N PRO A 4 22.27 -42.65 11.38
CA PRO A 4 23.72 -42.41 11.23
C PRO A 4 24.41 -43.46 10.35
N ALA A 5 24.06 -44.74 10.53
CA ALA A 5 24.57 -45.83 9.70
C ALA A 5 24.19 -45.65 8.22
N GLN A 6 22.95 -45.26 7.92
CA GLN A 6 22.54 -45.01 6.54
C GLN A 6 23.29 -43.81 5.93
N LEU A 7 23.33 -42.67 6.62
CA LEU A 7 24.02 -41.46 6.13
C LEU A 7 25.50 -41.73 5.84
N SER A 8 26.17 -42.55 6.66
CA SER A 8 27.58 -42.92 6.46
C SER A 8 27.83 -43.75 5.18
N THR A 9 26.80 -44.40 4.64
CA THR A 9 26.92 -45.19 3.40
C THR A 9 26.65 -44.38 2.13
N TRP A 10 26.11 -43.16 2.27
CA TRP A 10 25.79 -42.31 1.13
C TRP A 10 27.07 -41.76 0.49
N GLN A 11 27.06 -41.69 -0.84
CA GLN A 11 28.24 -41.35 -1.65
C GLN A 11 28.02 -40.00 -2.37
N PRO A 12 28.15 -38.85 -1.66
CA PRO A 12 27.92 -37.53 -2.27
C PRO A 12 28.84 -37.25 -3.46
N ASP A 13 30.08 -37.75 -3.43
CA ASP A 13 31.02 -37.58 -4.55
C ASP A 13 30.57 -38.33 -5.80
N ARG A 14 29.85 -39.45 -5.64
CA ARG A 14 29.27 -40.18 -6.78
C ARG A 14 28.06 -39.47 -7.36
N LEU A 15 27.29 -38.74 -6.54
CA LEU A 15 26.21 -37.89 -7.03
C LEU A 15 26.76 -36.75 -7.91
N GLY A 16 27.84 -36.09 -7.47
CA GLY A 16 28.52 -35.07 -8.29
C GLY A 16 29.04 -35.63 -9.62
N GLN A 17 29.64 -36.83 -9.62
CA GLN A 17 30.05 -37.48 -10.87
C GLN A 17 28.87 -37.79 -11.82
N ILE A 18 27.72 -38.17 -11.27
CA ILE A 18 26.51 -38.39 -12.07
C ILE A 18 26.01 -37.06 -12.65
N ALA A 19 26.04 -35.97 -11.87
CA ALA A 19 25.69 -34.64 -12.35
C ALA A 19 26.58 -34.23 -13.54
N ASP A 20 27.91 -34.41 -13.41
CA ASP A 20 28.87 -34.18 -14.50
C ASP A 20 28.59 -35.01 -15.75
N ASP A 21 28.26 -36.30 -15.58
CA ASP A 21 27.94 -37.19 -16.70
C ASP A 21 26.63 -36.80 -17.39
N VAL A 22 25.60 -36.40 -16.63
CA VAL A 22 24.33 -35.90 -17.18
C VAL A 22 24.55 -34.58 -17.91
N ALA A 23 25.34 -33.65 -17.35
CA ALA A 23 25.73 -32.40 -18.00
C ALA A 23 26.46 -32.65 -19.33
N ARG A 24 27.37 -33.63 -19.36
CA ARG A 24 28.06 -34.01 -20.60
C ARG A 24 27.10 -34.54 -21.67
N HIS A 25 26.13 -35.37 -21.29
CA HIS A 25 25.12 -35.88 -22.21
C HIS A 25 24.17 -34.77 -22.69
N ARG A 26 23.76 -33.87 -21.79
CA ARG A 26 23.00 -32.65 -22.15
C ARG A 26 23.73 -31.85 -23.23
N GLY A 27 25.03 -31.62 -23.06
CA GLY A 27 25.87 -30.93 -24.06
C GLY A 27 26.01 -31.66 -25.39
N VAL A 28 25.79 -32.99 -25.46
CA VAL A 28 25.70 -33.72 -26.73
C VAL A 28 24.34 -33.46 -27.39
N LEU A 29 23.26 -33.47 -26.61
CA LEU A 29 21.89 -33.28 -27.12
C LEU A 29 21.66 -31.86 -27.62
N THR A 30 22.16 -30.82 -26.94
CA THR A 30 22.06 -29.43 -27.41
C THR A 30 22.83 -29.19 -28.70
N ARG A 31 23.96 -29.89 -28.93
CA ARG A 31 24.70 -29.80 -30.18
C ARG A 31 23.97 -30.40 -31.39
N LEU A 32 22.89 -31.16 -31.16
CA LEU A 32 22.00 -31.59 -32.24
C LEU A 32 21.08 -30.45 -32.73
N ASP A 33 21.12 -29.26 -32.13
CA ASP A 33 20.32 -28.09 -32.57
C ASP A 33 20.53 -27.81 -34.06
N ASP A 34 21.79 -27.71 -34.51
CA ASP A 34 22.11 -27.42 -35.91
C ASP A 34 21.62 -28.55 -36.84
N ASP A 35 21.81 -29.82 -36.45
CA ASP A 35 21.35 -30.97 -37.23
C ASP A 35 19.81 -31.02 -37.33
N VAL A 36 19.11 -30.70 -36.23
CA VAL A 36 17.64 -30.61 -36.20
C VAL A 36 17.18 -29.42 -37.03
N ALA A 37 17.83 -28.26 -36.92
CA ALA A 37 17.50 -27.08 -37.71
C ALA A 37 17.70 -27.33 -39.22
N ASP A 38 18.79 -27.98 -39.60
CA ASP A 38 19.11 -28.35 -40.99
C ASP A 38 18.16 -29.41 -41.55
N ALA A 39 17.63 -30.29 -40.68
CA ALA A 39 16.62 -31.28 -41.06
C ALA A 39 15.22 -30.67 -41.30
N ARG A 40 15.04 -29.35 -41.09
CA ARG A 40 13.76 -28.68 -41.31
C ARG A 40 13.29 -28.86 -42.77
N PRO A 41 12.04 -29.30 -43.01
CA PRO A 41 11.53 -29.41 -44.37
C PRO A 41 11.62 -28.07 -45.12
N PRO A 42 12.22 -28.03 -46.32
CA PRO A 42 12.46 -26.78 -47.02
C PRO A 42 11.16 -26.05 -47.33
N LEU A 43 11.19 -24.72 -47.30
CA LEU A 43 10.01 -23.89 -47.57
C LEU A 43 9.46 -24.10 -48.99
N SER A 44 10.30 -24.55 -49.93
CA SER A 44 9.92 -24.89 -51.30
C SER A 44 9.06 -26.15 -51.41
N TRP A 45 8.95 -26.98 -50.37
CA TRP A 45 8.08 -28.15 -50.34
C TRP A 45 6.69 -27.78 -49.81
N THR A 46 5.68 -27.67 -50.68
CA THR A 46 4.40 -27.00 -50.35
C THR A 46 3.17 -27.92 -50.32
N PHE A 47 3.35 -29.24 -50.44
CA PHE A 47 2.25 -30.22 -50.46
C PHE A 47 1.83 -30.65 -49.03
N ALA A 48 0.73 -31.40 -48.91
CA ALA A 48 0.19 -31.87 -47.62
C ALA A 48 1.22 -32.65 -46.78
N ASP A 49 2.07 -33.47 -47.44
CA ASP A 49 3.16 -34.20 -46.79
C ASP A 49 4.20 -33.28 -46.15
N ALA A 50 4.40 -32.08 -46.71
CA ALA A 50 5.31 -31.08 -46.17
C ALA A 50 4.77 -30.46 -44.87
N SER A 51 3.45 -30.26 -44.78
CA SER A 51 2.81 -29.80 -43.54
C SER A 51 2.92 -30.84 -42.43
N ALA A 52 2.71 -32.13 -42.75
CA ALA A 52 2.90 -33.23 -41.80
C ALA A 52 4.37 -33.35 -41.36
N ALA A 53 5.31 -33.24 -42.30
CA ALA A 53 6.74 -33.27 -41.99
C ALA A 53 7.17 -32.08 -41.11
N ARG A 54 6.62 -30.88 -41.33
CA ARG A 54 6.90 -29.70 -40.47
C ARG A 54 6.31 -29.87 -39.08
N ALA A 55 5.08 -30.37 -38.98
CA ALA A 55 4.47 -30.65 -37.68
C ALA A 55 5.27 -31.69 -36.89
N GLU A 56 5.73 -32.75 -37.56
CA GLU A 56 6.56 -33.79 -36.93
C GLU A 56 7.95 -33.27 -36.56
N HIS A 57 8.56 -32.45 -37.42
CA HIS A 57 9.82 -31.76 -37.11
C HIS A 57 9.70 -30.86 -35.88
N SER A 58 8.65 -30.03 -35.81
CA SER A 58 8.38 -29.19 -34.64
C SER A 58 8.14 -30.01 -33.37
N ARG A 59 7.38 -31.11 -33.46
CA ARG A 59 7.14 -32.03 -32.34
C ARG A 59 8.44 -32.65 -31.82
N LEU A 60 9.32 -33.10 -32.72
CA LEU A 60 10.61 -33.68 -32.35
C LEU A 60 11.56 -32.64 -31.76
N SER A 61 11.63 -31.45 -32.36
CA SER A 61 12.45 -30.34 -31.85
C SER A 61 12.00 -29.89 -30.46
N GLN A 62 10.69 -29.73 -30.24
CA GLN A 62 10.14 -29.40 -28.92
C GLN A 62 10.32 -30.52 -27.89
N GLY A 63 10.14 -31.78 -28.29
CA GLY A 63 10.38 -32.91 -27.40
C GLY A 63 11.85 -33.03 -26.98
N LEU A 64 12.79 -32.81 -27.91
CA LEU A 64 14.22 -32.80 -27.59
C LEU A 64 14.58 -31.61 -26.70
N ALA A 65 14.06 -30.41 -27.00
CA ALA A 65 14.24 -29.24 -26.15
C ALA A 65 13.73 -29.51 -24.73
N THR A 66 12.54 -30.10 -24.58
CA THR A 66 11.98 -30.38 -23.26
C THR A 66 12.85 -31.38 -22.48
N GLN A 67 13.28 -32.47 -23.12
CA GLN A 67 14.19 -33.43 -22.49
C GLN A 67 15.49 -32.77 -22.00
N VAL A 68 16.06 -31.89 -22.80
CA VAL A 68 17.29 -31.16 -22.42
C VAL A 68 17.02 -30.17 -21.29
N SER A 69 15.90 -29.45 -21.30
CA SER A 69 15.50 -28.54 -20.21
C SER A 69 15.32 -29.30 -18.89
N GLU A 70 14.71 -30.48 -18.91
CA GLU A 70 14.49 -31.29 -17.69
C GLU A 70 15.81 -31.80 -17.08
N THR A 71 16.84 -32.01 -17.91
CA THR A 71 18.16 -32.39 -17.37
C THR A 71 18.81 -31.30 -16.52
N VAL A 72 18.45 -30.02 -16.70
CA VAL A 72 19.01 -28.90 -15.92
C VAL A 72 18.64 -29.02 -14.45
N GLY A 73 17.34 -29.12 -14.16
CA GLY A 73 16.87 -29.27 -12.79
C GLY A 73 17.41 -30.54 -12.12
N VAL A 74 17.60 -31.63 -12.89
CA VAL A 74 18.21 -32.85 -12.37
C VAL A 74 19.67 -32.64 -11.99
N ILE A 75 20.48 -31.95 -12.81
CA ILE A 75 21.88 -31.65 -12.52
C ILE A 75 21.98 -30.79 -11.24
N GLU A 76 21.23 -29.69 -11.17
CA GLU A 76 21.22 -28.79 -10.01
C GLU A 76 20.81 -29.50 -8.73
N ALA A 77 19.77 -30.34 -8.78
CA ALA A 77 19.31 -31.10 -7.63
C ALA A 77 20.35 -32.15 -7.16
N LEU A 78 21.08 -32.77 -8.09
CA LEU A 78 22.15 -33.72 -7.75
C LEU A 78 23.30 -33.01 -7.03
N ASP A 79 23.73 -31.83 -7.50
CA ASP A 79 24.81 -31.05 -6.89
C ASP A 79 24.42 -30.46 -5.53
N ALA A 80 23.19 -29.95 -5.41
CA ALA A 80 22.63 -29.48 -4.15
C ALA A 80 22.56 -30.61 -3.12
N ALA A 81 22.04 -31.79 -3.50
CA ALA A 81 21.98 -32.96 -2.64
C ALA A 81 23.38 -33.45 -2.24
N ALA A 82 24.34 -33.50 -3.18
CA ALA A 82 25.71 -33.88 -2.88
C ALA A 82 26.35 -32.95 -1.83
N THR A 83 26.14 -31.64 -1.96
CA THR A 83 26.66 -30.63 -1.02
C THR A 83 26.00 -30.75 0.35
N ALA A 84 24.68 -30.86 0.41
CA ALA A 84 23.93 -31.00 1.66
C ALA A 84 24.29 -32.29 2.41
N ILE A 85 24.36 -33.43 1.71
CA ILE A 85 24.76 -34.72 2.30
C ILE A 85 26.18 -34.66 2.85
N ARG A 86 27.12 -34.02 2.13
CA ARG A 86 28.51 -33.86 2.61
C ARG A 86 28.59 -33.00 3.87
N ARG A 87 27.81 -31.91 3.95
CA ARG A 87 27.69 -31.09 5.16
C ARG A 87 27.10 -31.88 6.32
N ALA A 88 26.01 -32.63 6.08
CA ALA A 88 25.38 -33.49 7.08
C ALA A 88 26.32 -34.58 7.61
N GLN A 89 27.07 -35.26 6.73
CA GLN A 89 28.11 -36.23 7.11
C GLN A 89 29.19 -35.58 8.00
N THR A 90 29.69 -34.41 7.59
CA THR A 90 30.71 -33.68 8.36
C THR A 90 30.19 -33.28 9.75
N SER A 91 28.94 -32.80 9.83
CA SER A 91 28.30 -32.43 11.10
C SER A 91 28.11 -33.65 12.01
N LEU A 92 27.63 -34.76 11.47
CA LEU A 92 27.45 -36.02 12.20
C LEU A 92 28.78 -36.59 12.71
N GLU A 93 29.83 -36.60 11.89
CA GLU A 93 31.17 -37.00 12.32
C GLU A 93 31.76 -36.08 13.39
N GLY A 94 31.47 -34.78 13.31
CA GLY A 94 31.77 -33.81 14.35
C GLY A 94 31.09 -34.15 15.67
N ALA A 95 29.78 -34.43 15.63
CA ALA A 95 28.99 -34.81 16.79
C ALA A 95 29.47 -36.14 17.42
N ILE A 96 29.78 -37.16 16.61
CA ILE A 96 30.30 -38.45 17.09
C ILE A 96 31.67 -38.28 17.77
N ARG A 97 32.57 -37.47 17.19
CA ARG A 97 33.87 -37.17 17.81
C ARG A 97 33.71 -36.42 19.14
N ARG A 98 32.83 -35.42 19.18
CA ARG A 98 32.52 -34.66 20.40
C ARG A 98 31.93 -35.57 21.48
N ALA A 99 30.99 -36.45 21.12
CA ALA A 99 30.43 -37.45 22.02
C ALA A 99 31.52 -38.32 22.64
N GLY A 100 32.43 -38.86 21.82
CA GLY A 100 33.57 -39.65 22.30
C GLY A 100 34.46 -38.88 23.28
N GLY A 101 34.70 -37.59 23.05
CA GLY A 101 35.49 -36.73 23.94
C GLY A 101 34.87 -36.50 25.33
N HIS A 102 33.54 -36.59 25.44
CA HIS A 102 32.80 -36.37 26.69
C HIS A 102 32.35 -37.66 27.40
N GLY A 103 32.78 -38.83 26.91
CA GLY A 103 32.36 -40.13 27.44
C GLY A 103 30.94 -40.51 27.05
N LEU A 104 30.45 -40.00 25.93
CA LEU A 104 29.12 -40.29 25.38
C LEU A 104 29.26 -41.19 24.14
N ARG A 105 28.21 -41.95 23.82
CA ARG A 105 28.12 -42.82 22.65
C ARG A 105 26.87 -42.48 21.86
N VAL A 106 27.04 -42.26 20.56
CA VAL A 106 25.94 -42.15 19.59
C VAL A 106 25.63 -43.55 19.05
N ASP A 107 24.40 -43.99 19.19
CA ASP A 107 23.93 -45.24 18.59
C ASP A 107 23.78 -45.07 17.07
N GLN A 108 24.48 -45.91 16.31
CA GLN A 108 24.54 -45.79 14.86
C GLN A 108 23.22 -46.16 14.16
N SER A 109 22.34 -46.91 14.83
CA SER A 109 21.06 -47.37 14.27
C SER A 109 19.89 -46.44 14.60
N THR A 110 19.99 -45.66 15.68
CA THR A 110 18.89 -44.81 16.17
C THR A 110 19.24 -43.33 16.29
N GLY A 111 20.53 -42.98 16.31
CA GLY A 111 20.99 -41.62 16.62
C GLY A 111 20.95 -41.27 18.11
N ALA A 112 20.50 -42.17 18.98
CA ALA A 112 20.38 -41.91 20.41
C ALA A 112 21.76 -41.68 21.05
N VAL A 113 21.89 -40.61 21.82
CA VAL A 113 23.10 -40.28 22.57
C VAL A 113 22.95 -40.83 23.99
N THR A 114 23.91 -41.64 24.42
CA THR A 114 23.91 -42.26 25.75
C THR A 114 25.23 -42.02 26.47
N SER A 115 25.20 -41.85 27.78
CA SER A 115 26.44 -41.79 28.56
C SER A 115 27.06 -43.17 28.74
N THR A 116 28.38 -43.25 28.60
CA THR A 116 29.16 -44.47 28.87
C THR A 116 29.77 -44.49 30.27
N ARG A 117 29.56 -43.43 31.06
CA ARG A 117 30.06 -43.28 32.43
C ARG A 117 28.96 -42.97 33.44
N THR A 118 29.17 -43.42 34.67
CA THR A 118 28.37 -43.04 35.85
C THR A 118 28.99 -41.84 36.54
N TYR A 119 28.15 -40.99 37.14
CA TYR A 119 28.56 -39.77 37.83
C TYR A 119 28.28 -39.93 39.31
N ASP A 120 29.28 -39.61 40.14
CA ASP A 120 29.17 -39.65 41.60
C ASP A 120 28.71 -38.29 42.18
N ASP A 121 28.81 -37.21 41.39
CA ASP A 121 28.41 -35.84 41.70
C ASP A 121 27.24 -35.40 40.80
N GLU A 122 26.28 -34.68 41.37
CA GLU A 122 25.06 -34.21 40.69
C GLU A 122 25.35 -33.06 39.70
N GLU A 123 26.33 -32.20 40.00
CA GLU A 123 26.75 -31.08 39.14
C GLU A 123 27.45 -31.58 37.86
N ASP A 124 28.31 -32.61 38.00
CA ASP A 124 28.93 -33.29 36.85
C ASP A 124 27.90 -34.04 35.98
N ALA A 125 26.85 -34.59 36.62
CA ALA A 125 25.75 -35.26 35.92
C ALA A 125 24.85 -34.28 35.16
N ASP A 126 24.60 -33.09 35.71
CA ASP A 126 23.88 -31.99 35.06
C ASP A 126 24.66 -31.46 33.85
N TYR A 127 25.94 -31.17 34.01
CA TYR A 127 26.81 -30.73 32.91
C TYR A 127 26.83 -31.76 31.76
N ALA A 128 26.96 -33.05 32.09
CA ALA A 128 26.93 -34.11 31.10
C ALA A 128 25.58 -34.23 30.37
N ARG A 129 24.46 -33.99 31.05
CA ARG A 129 23.14 -33.95 30.42
C ARG A 129 23.01 -32.78 29.45
N GLY A 130 23.55 -31.61 29.79
CA GLY A 130 23.62 -30.45 28.87
C GLY A 130 24.36 -30.80 27.57
N VAL A 131 25.58 -31.32 27.69
CA VAL A 131 26.40 -31.72 26.53
C VAL A 131 25.73 -32.85 25.72
N MET A 132 25.06 -33.80 26.39
CA MET A 132 24.32 -34.87 25.73
C MET A 132 23.15 -34.34 24.89
N ASN A 133 22.41 -33.34 25.39
CA ASN A 133 21.31 -32.70 24.66
C ASN A 133 21.82 -31.93 23.44
N GLU A 134 22.88 -31.13 23.59
CA GLU A 134 23.49 -30.39 22.47
C GLU A 134 23.96 -31.33 21.34
N ILE A 135 24.58 -32.46 21.70
CA ILE A 135 25.02 -33.46 20.72
C ILE A 135 23.81 -34.16 20.09
N ALA A 136 22.75 -34.46 20.87
CA ALA A 136 21.54 -35.06 20.34
C ALA A 136 20.83 -34.14 19.34
N GLU A 137 20.76 -32.84 19.63
CA GLU A 137 20.25 -31.80 18.73
C GLU A 137 21.10 -31.72 17.45
N GLN A 138 22.43 -31.68 17.58
CA GLN A 138 23.32 -31.66 16.42
C GLN A 138 23.18 -32.91 15.53
N VAL A 139 23.05 -34.10 16.14
CA VAL A 139 22.78 -35.35 15.40
C VAL A 139 21.42 -35.28 14.71
N SER A 140 20.38 -34.84 15.41
CA SER A 140 19.04 -34.72 14.85
C SER A 140 18.97 -33.74 13.68
N ALA A 141 19.63 -32.58 13.79
CA ALA A 141 19.72 -31.60 12.73
C ALA A 141 20.43 -32.17 11.50
N ALA A 142 21.60 -32.81 11.68
CA ALA A 142 22.34 -33.41 10.57
C ALA A 142 21.54 -34.51 9.83
N LEU A 143 20.78 -35.34 10.56
CA LEU A 143 19.93 -36.37 9.96
C LEU A 143 18.68 -35.76 9.28
N GLY A 144 18.14 -34.66 9.84
CA GLY A 144 17.04 -33.90 9.26
C GLY A 144 17.44 -33.26 7.93
N ASP A 145 18.58 -32.58 7.88
CA ASP A 145 19.13 -31.97 6.67
C ASP A 145 19.38 -33.01 5.56
N ALA A 146 19.87 -34.19 5.93
CA ALA A 146 20.09 -35.30 4.99
C ALA A 146 18.76 -35.87 4.45
N ASP A 147 17.74 -36.05 5.29
CA ASP A 147 16.41 -36.52 4.87
C ASP A 147 15.73 -35.50 3.94
N ALA A 148 15.85 -34.19 4.24
CA ALA A 148 15.35 -33.12 3.39
C ALA A 148 16.04 -33.10 2.01
N ALA A 149 17.36 -33.26 1.96
CA ALA A 149 18.10 -33.33 0.71
C ALA A 149 17.69 -34.53 -0.17
N ASP A 150 17.49 -35.71 0.43
CA ASP A 150 17.01 -36.90 -0.29
C ASP A 150 15.59 -36.71 -0.83
N GLN A 151 14.68 -36.17 -0.01
CA GLN A 151 13.31 -35.87 -0.43
C GLN A 151 13.26 -34.86 -1.57
N ALA A 152 14.07 -33.80 -1.51
CA ALA A 152 14.17 -32.78 -2.57
C ALA A 152 14.68 -33.39 -3.88
N LEU A 153 15.76 -34.17 -3.84
CA LEU A 153 16.27 -34.87 -5.03
C LEU A 153 15.24 -35.85 -5.60
N ALA A 154 14.58 -36.64 -4.75
CA ALA A 154 13.54 -37.58 -5.18
C ALA A 154 12.33 -36.87 -5.81
N ALA A 155 11.95 -35.69 -5.32
CA ALA A 155 10.89 -34.89 -5.93
C ALA A 155 11.26 -34.42 -7.33
N VAL A 156 12.48 -33.89 -7.52
CA VAL A 156 12.97 -33.45 -8.83
C VAL A 156 13.07 -34.61 -9.82
N LEU A 157 13.59 -35.77 -9.40
CA LEU A 157 13.67 -36.96 -10.26
C LEU A 157 12.27 -37.49 -10.67
N ARG A 158 11.28 -37.41 -9.77
CA ARG A 158 9.89 -37.77 -10.12
C ARG A 158 9.26 -36.75 -11.07
N ALA A 159 9.53 -35.46 -10.86
CA ALA A 159 9.08 -34.41 -11.76
C ALA A 159 9.64 -34.65 -13.17
N ALA A 160 10.96 -34.76 -13.32
CA ALA A 160 11.63 -35.04 -14.60
C ALA A 160 11.18 -36.35 -15.28
N ALA A 161 10.62 -37.31 -14.54
CA ALA A 161 10.07 -38.54 -15.11
C ALA A 161 8.61 -38.45 -15.57
N THR A 162 7.90 -37.39 -15.19
CA THR A 162 6.44 -37.25 -15.37
C THR A 162 6.00 -35.95 -16.01
N THR A 163 6.86 -34.93 -16.04
CA THR A 163 6.60 -33.65 -16.68
C THR A 163 7.00 -33.67 -18.16
N ASP A 164 6.52 -32.66 -18.88
CA ASP A 164 7.00 -32.25 -20.21
C ASP A 164 7.18 -30.72 -20.11
N VAL A 165 8.00 -30.28 -19.15
CA VAL A 165 8.15 -28.87 -18.80
C VAL A 165 9.44 -28.34 -19.40
N ASN A 166 9.29 -27.44 -20.36
CA ASN A 166 10.40 -26.71 -20.98
C ASN A 166 10.41 -25.28 -20.45
N ALA A 167 11.27 -25.01 -19.48
CA ALA A 167 11.38 -23.71 -18.83
C ALA A 167 12.32 -22.74 -19.57
N ILE A 168 13.20 -23.26 -20.44
CA ILE A 168 14.26 -22.47 -21.11
C ILE A 168 13.86 -22.09 -22.54
N GLY A 169 13.04 -22.91 -23.21
CA GLY A 169 12.61 -22.65 -24.59
C GLY A 169 13.31 -23.53 -25.61
N SER A 170 13.81 -22.95 -26.71
CA SER A 170 14.34 -23.73 -27.83
C SER A 170 15.68 -24.41 -27.51
N LEU A 171 16.11 -25.37 -28.34
CA LEU A 171 17.45 -25.95 -28.24
C LEU A 171 18.55 -24.90 -28.43
N GLY A 172 18.31 -23.90 -29.28
CA GLY A 172 19.18 -22.73 -29.42
C GLY A 172 19.31 -21.95 -28.12
N ASP A 173 18.20 -21.67 -27.43
CA ASP A 173 18.21 -20.97 -26.13
C ASP A 173 18.97 -21.78 -25.07
N GLN A 174 18.78 -23.10 -25.07
CA GLN A 174 19.49 -24.01 -24.16
C GLN A 174 20.98 -24.08 -24.44
N ARG A 175 21.39 -24.03 -25.72
CA ARG A 175 22.80 -23.90 -26.10
C ARG A 175 23.37 -22.58 -25.59
N ARG A 176 22.67 -21.45 -25.77
CA ARG A 176 23.12 -20.13 -25.28
C ARG A 176 23.32 -20.12 -23.77
N VAL A 177 22.40 -20.71 -23.00
CA VAL A 177 22.54 -20.85 -21.54
C VAL A 177 23.80 -21.66 -21.18
N LEU A 178 24.04 -22.79 -21.85
CA LEU A 178 25.24 -23.61 -21.60
C LEU A 178 26.52 -22.85 -21.93
N GLU A 179 26.59 -22.23 -23.11
CA GLU A 179 27.75 -21.46 -23.55
C GLU A 179 28.05 -20.31 -22.58
N PHE A 180 27.01 -19.64 -22.07
CA PHE A 180 27.15 -18.62 -21.05
C PHE A 180 27.67 -19.17 -19.71
N GLN A 181 27.12 -20.30 -19.24
CA GLN A 181 27.56 -20.95 -18.00
C GLN A 181 29.01 -21.46 -18.05
N GLU A 182 29.52 -21.78 -19.25
CA GLU A 182 30.92 -22.17 -19.46
C GLU A 182 31.90 -21.00 -19.41
N LEU A 183 31.43 -19.75 -19.53
CA LEU A 183 32.27 -18.56 -19.41
C LEU A 183 32.80 -18.38 -17.98
N SER A 184 33.97 -17.75 -17.85
CA SER A 184 34.43 -17.30 -16.53
C SER A 184 33.48 -16.24 -15.97
N GLN A 185 33.39 -16.09 -14.65
CA GLN A 185 32.53 -15.07 -14.03
C GLN A 185 32.79 -13.66 -14.60
N ALA A 186 34.06 -13.29 -14.82
CA ALA A 186 34.41 -12.00 -15.40
C ALA A 186 33.93 -11.84 -16.85
N ASP A 187 33.89 -12.93 -17.62
CA ASP A 187 33.38 -12.92 -18.99
C ASP A 187 31.84 -12.94 -19.01
N GLN A 188 31.18 -13.58 -18.03
CA GLN A 188 29.73 -13.52 -17.85
C GLN A 188 29.29 -12.08 -17.52
N VAL A 189 29.95 -11.40 -16.58
CA VAL A 189 29.68 -9.99 -16.25
C VAL A 189 29.83 -9.12 -17.50
N ARG A 190 30.95 -9.26 -18.21
CA ARG A 190 31.19 -8.47 -19.44
C ARG A 190 30.12 -8.74 -20.50
N HIS A 191 29.75 -10.00 -20.70
CA HIS A 191 28.71 -10.36 -21.65
C HIS A 191 27.37 -9.70 -21.31
N LEU A 192 26.94 -9.74 -20.05
CA LEU A 192 25.69 -9.12 -19.63
C LEU A 192 25.72 -7.58 -19.74
N LEU A 193 26.87 -6.93 -19.51
CA LEU A 193 27.01 -5.48 -19.67
C LEU A 193 27.03 -5.05 -21.15
N ASP A 194 27.57 -5.89 -22.03
CA ASP A 194 27.63 -5.63 -23.49
C ASP A 194 26.30 -6.00 -24.20
N HIS A 195 25.60 -7.01 -23.68
CA HIS A 195 24.35 -7.58 -24.20
C HIS A 195 23.26 -7.69 -23.11
N PRO A 196 22.80 -6.56 -22.52
CA PRO A 196 21.83 -6.57 -21.43
C PRO A 196 20.51 -7.24 -21.82
N GLU A 197 20.12 -7.21 -23.10
CA GLU A 197 18.93 -7.89 -23.62
C GLU A 197 18.93 -9.41 -23.40
N ASP A 198 20.12 -10.03 -23.30
CA ASP A 198 20.25 -11.47 -23.08
C ASP A 198 19.92 -11.86 -21.64
N PHE A 199 19.87 -10.91 -20.70
CA PHE A 199 19.52 -11.18 -19.31
C PHE A 199 18.09 -11.73 -19.14
N ALA A 200 17.17 -11.40 -20.05
CA ALA A 200 15.82 -11.98 -20.05
C ALA A 200 15.85 -13.52 -20.18
N LEU A 201 16.83 -14.07 -20.88
CA LEU A 201 17.05 -15.51 -21.01
C LEU A 201 18.02 -16.04 -19.94
N LEU A 202 19.09 -15.30 -19.66
CA LEU A 202 20.24 -15.78 -18.88
C LEU A 202 20.14 -15.49 -17.38
N GLY A 203 19.31 -14.52 -16.96
CA GLY A 203 19.27 -14.00 -15.60
C GLY A 203 18.94 -15.05 -14.54
N ALA A 204 17.97 -15.93 -14.82
CA ALA A 204 17.62 -17.06 -13.94
C ALA A 204 18.73 -18.12 -13.82
N HIS A 205 19.69 -18.12 -14.76
CA HIS A 205 20.81 -19.06 -14.81
C HIS A 205 22.14 -18.40 -14.41
N THR A 206 22.10 -17.15 -13.97
CA THR A 206 23.26 -16.37 -13.53
C THR A 206 23.39 -16.49 -12.01
N SER A 207 24.58 -16.83 -11.53
CA SER A 207 24.83 -16.94 -10.09
C SER A 207 24.68 -15.58 -9.38
N PRO A 208 24.23 -15.53 -8.11
CA PRO A 208 24.12 -14.29 -7.34
C PRO A 208 25.42 -13.47 -7.30
N GLU A 209 26.59 -14.12 -7.26
CA GLU A 209 27.88 -13.43 -7.28
C GLU A 209 28.12 -12.66 -8.58
N VAL A 210 27.70 -13.21 -9.72
CA VAL A 210 27.81 -12.55 -11.02
C VAL A 210 26.81 -11.41 -11.13
N LYS A 211 25.56 -11.61 -10.67
CA LYS A 211 24.56 -10.54 -10.59
C LYS A 211 25.04 -9.36 -9.74
N ALA A 212 25.63 -9.65 -8.59
CA ALA A 212 26.20 -8.64 -7.71
C ALA A 212 27.35 -7.85 -8.37
N LEU A 213 28.24 -8.55 -9.11
CA LEU A 213 29.32 -7.90 -9.86
C LEU A 213 28.79 -7.04 -11.03
N VAL A 214 27.75 -7.50 -11.73
CA VAL A 214 27.05 -6.68 -12.75
C VAL A 214 26.51 -5.40 -12.10
N GLY A 215 25.83 -5.51 -10.97
CA GLY A 215 25.31 -4.35 -10.24
C GLY A 215 26.41 -3.36 -9.83
N GLN A 216 27.53 -3.87 -9.31
CA GLN A 216 28.69 -3.05 -8.94
C GLN A 216 29.28 -2.31 -10.14
N GLU A 217 29.42 -2.96 -11.29
CA GLU A 217 29.94 -2.33 -12.51
C GLU A 217 28.98 -1.28 -13.08
N VAL A 218 27.67 -1.50 -13.01
CA VAL A 218 26.67 -0.46 -13.38
C VAL A 218 26.79 0.75 -12.45
N ALA A 219 26.90 0.52 -11.14
CA ALA A 219 27.11 1.57 -10.15
C ALA A 219 28.39 2.37 -10.40
N GLU A 220 29.50 1.72 -10.74
CA GLU A 220 30.76 2.41 -11.05
C GLU A 220 30.68 3.29 -12.29
N GLN A 221 29.90 2.90 -13.29
CA GLN A 221 29.68 3.72 -14.48
C GLN A 221 28.79 4.93 -14.18
N LEU A 222 27.73 4.74 -13.38
CA LEU A 222 26.87 5.84 -12.92
C LEU A 222 27.62 6.82 -12.01
N ASP A 223 28.43 6.35 -11.06
CA ASP A 223 29.32 7.18 -10.23
C ASP A 223 30.32 7.94 -11.11
N GLY A 224 30.93 7.27 -12.09
CA GLY A 224 31.80 7.90 -13.08
C GLY A 224 31.12 9.03 -13.84
N ALA A 225 29.87 8.85 -14.27
CA ALA A 225 29.07 9.88 -14.91
C ALA A 225 28.65 11.00 -13.95
N ALA A 226 28.35 10.70 -12.68
CA ALA A 226 28.03 11.71 -11.67
C ALA A 226 29.20 12.66 -11.38
N ARG A 227 30.44 12.16 -11.46
CA ARG A 227 31.67 12.97 -11.31
C ARG A 227 31.94 13.91 -12.49
N ASP A 228 31.39 13.62 -13.66
CA ASP A 228 31.39 14.49 -14.84
C ASP A 228 29.98 14.58 -15.42
N ALA A 229 29.18 15.50 -14.88
CA ALA A 229 27.78 15.67 -15.26
C ALA A 229 27.55 15.87 -16.77
N THR A 230 28.56 16.28 -17.55
CA THR A 230 28.44 16.39 -19.01
C THR A 230 28.25 15.04 -19.69
N ALA A 231 28.58 13.92 -19.03
CA ALA A 231 28.32 12.57 -19.48
C ALA A 231 26.81 12.29 -19.66
N PHE A 232 25.95 12.91 -18.84
CA PHE A 232 24.49 12.82 -19.01
C PHE A 232 23.97 13.64 -20.20
N GLY A 233 24.80 14.50 -20.79
CA GLY A 233 24.51 15.18 -22.06
C GLY A 233 24.73 14.30 -23.29
N ASP A 234 25.41 13.15 -23.16
CA ASP A 234 25.63 12.21 -24.25
C ASP A 234 24.45 11.22 -24.37
N ALA A 235 23.68 11.36 -25.45
CA ALA A 235 22.53 10.51 -25.72
C ALA A 235 22.89 9.01 -25.78
N ALA A 236 24.07 8.65 -26.29
CA ALA A 236 24.49 7.25 -26.37
C ALA A 236 24.81 6.67 -24.98
N ALA A 237 25.33 7.50 -24.07
CA ALA A 237 25.58 7.11 -22.69
C ALA A 237 24.26 6.93 -21.93
N VAL A 238 23.33 7.88 -22.07
CA VAL A 238 21.99 7.80 -21.48
C VAL A 238 21.24 6.55 -21.97
N GLU A 239 21.19 6.32 -23.29
CA GLU A 239 20.56 5.12 -23.87
C GLU A 239 21.19 3.82 -23.34
N ARG A 240 22.51 3.81 -23.13
CA ARG A 240 23.19 2.66 -22.55
C ARG A 240 22.78 2.43 -21.09
N TYR A 241 22.72 3.47 -20.26
CA TYR A 241 22.27 3.34 -18.87
C TYR A 241 20.82 2.91 -18.77
N THR A 242 19.95 3.49 -19.61
CA THR A 242 18.56 3.07 -19.75
C THR A 242 18.51 1.57 -20.04
N ARG A 243 19.14 1.09 -21.13
CA ARG A 243 19.14 -0.36 -21.46
C ARG A 243 19.65 -1.27 -20.35
N LEU A 244 20.65 -0.84 -19.56
CA LEU A 244 21.13 -1.61 -18.42
C LEU A 244 20.07 -1.69 -17.31
N LEU A 245 19.41 -0.59 -16.98
CA LEU A 245 18.34 -0.56 -15.98
C LEU A 245 17.05 -1.24 -16.49
N ASP A 246 16.73 -1.18 -17.78
CA ASP A 246 15.65 -1.97 -18.39
C ASP A 246 15.85 -3.47 -18.18
N ALA A 247 17.10 -3.93 -18.31
CA ALA A 247 17.42 -5.35 -18.21
C ALA A 247 17.51 -5.83 -16.76
N PHE A 248 18.05 -5.01 -15.87
CA PHE A 248 18.40 -5.45 -14.51
C PHE A 248 17.53 -4.84 -13.39
N GLY A 249 16.74 -3.80 -13.69
CA GLY A 249 16.01 -2.99 -12.69
C GLY A 249 15.03 -3.75 -11.81
N ASP A 250 14.52 -4.88 -12.30
CA ASP A 250 13.58 -5.74 -11.58
C ASP A 250 14.27 -6.88 -10.80
N ASP A 251 15.60 -7.03 -10.92
CA ASP A 251 16.35 -8.09 -10.25
C ASP A 251 17.01 -7.58 -8.95
N PRO A 252 16.55 -8.00 -7.77
CA PRO A 252 17.07 -7.51 -6.50
C PRO A 252 18.54 -7.91 -6.27
N ASP A 253 18.99 -9.04 -6.81
CA ASP A 253 20.39 -9.49 -6.66
C ASP A 253 21.36 -8.65 -7.52
N VAL A 254 20.84 -7.85 -8.47
CA VAL A 254 21.62 -6.84 -9.19
C VAL A 254 21.45 -5.47 -8.55
N MET A 255 20.20 -5.06 -8.28
CA MET A 255 19.89 -3.70 -7.81
C MET A 255 20.41 -3.43 -6.39
N GLY A 256 20.29 -4.38 -5.45
CA GLY A 256 20.83 -4.19 -4.10
C GLY A 256 22.33 -3.91 -4.10
N PRO A 257 23.17 -4.77 -4.70
CA PRO A 257 24.61 -4.52 -4.84
C PRO A 257 24.95 -3.25 -5.63
N MET A 258 24.16 -2.90 -6.66
CA MET A 258 24.31 -1.64 -7.39
C MET A 258 24.16 -0.45 -6.44
N TYR A 259 23.05 -0.36 -5.70
CA TYR A 259 22.80 0.74 -4.77
C TYR A 259 23.77 0.76 -3.60
N GLN A 260 24.14 -0.39 -3.05
CA GLN A 260 25.17 -0.48 -2.01
C GLN A 260 26.53 0.05 -2.49
N ARG A 261 26.89 -0.20 -3.76
CA ARG A 261 28.15 0.27 -4.33
C ARG A 261 28.11 1.74 -4.73
N LEU A 262 26.98 2.20 -5.27
CA LEU A 262 26.76 3.59 -5.67
C LEU A 262 26.70 4.50 -4.43
N GLY A 263 26.06 4.04 -3.36
CA GLY A 263 25.87 4.79 -2.13
C GLY A 263 24.79 5.87 -2.25
N PRO A 264 24.33 6.42 -1.10
CA PRO A 264 23.36 7.52 -1.09
C PRO A 264 23.90 8.81 -1.73
N ASP A 265 25.19 9.08 -1.54
CA ASP A 265 25.88 10.23 -2.11
C ASP A 265 26.03 10.13 -3.63
N GLY A 266 26.45 8.96 -4.13
CA GLY A 266 26.54 8.70 -5.57
C GLY A 266 25.17 8.80 -6.23
N LEU A 267 24.12 8.26 -5.60
CA LEU A 267 22.74 8.36 -6.10
C LEU A 267 22.30 9.83 -6.22
N LEU A 268 22.48 10.61 -5.16
CA LEU A 268 22.14 12.02 -5.15
C LEU A 268 22.92 12.79 -6.22
N ALA A 269 24.22 12.49 -6.38
CA ALA A 269 25.06 13.10 -7.41
C ALA A 269 24.63 12.70 -8.84
N THR A 270 24.19 11.46 -9.07
CA THR A 270 23.63 11.01 -10.34
C THR A 270 22.39 11.82 -10.71
N TYR A 271 21.42 11.97 -9.81
CA TYR A 271 20.25 12.82 -10.07
C TYR A 271 20.62 14.28 -10.32
N ASN A 272 21.55 14.84 -9.54
CA ASN A 272 22.02 16.21 -9.74
C ASN A 272 22.69 16.41 -11.11
N GLY A 273 23.43 15.40 -11.59
CA GLY A 273 24.02 15.39 -12.92
C GLY A 273 22.95 15.42 -14.02
N MET A 274 21.95 14.53 -13.92
CA MET A 274 20.82 14.48 -14.86
C MET A 274 20.04 15.81 -14.89
N THR A 275 19.64 16.31 -13.72
CA THR A 275 18.95 17.58 -13.55
C THR A 275 19.70 18.75 -14.19
N SER A 276 21.02 18.81 -13.99
CA SER A 276 21.85 19.87 -14.57
C SER A 276 21.84 19.84 -16.10
N MET A 277 21.80 18.65 -16.71
CA MET A 277 21.72 18.49 -18.16
C MET A 277 20.32 18.78 -18.70
N MET A 278 19.29 18.35 -17.97
CA MET A 278 17.89 18.69 -18.30
C MET A 278 17.68 20.22 -18.28
N TYR A 279 18.26 20.93 -17.31
CA TYR A 279 18.13 22.38 -17.17
C TYR A 279 18.69 23.15 -18.39
N VAL A 280 19.77 22.64 -19.01
CA VAL A 280 20.33 23.21 -20.24
C VAL A 280 19.65 22.68 -21.52
N GLY A 281 18.60 21.88 -21.37
CA GLY A 281 17.77 21.36 -22.47
C GLY A 281 18.34 20.14 -23.18
N ALA A 282 19.30 19.42 -22.60
CA ALA A 282 19.87 18.21 -23.18
C ALA A 282 19.04 16.97 -22.79
N ASN A 283 18.65 16.15 -23.76
CA ASN A 283 18.05 14.81 -23.58
C ASN A 283 16.94 14.77 -22.51
N VAL A 284 16.05 15.77 -22.46
CA VAL A 284 15.13 15.96 -21.32
C VAL A 284 14.19 14.77 -21.14
N GLU A 285 13.65 14.22 -22.23
CA GLU A 285 12.76 13.06 -22.19
C GLU A 285 13.53 11.79 -21.80
N GLU A 286 14.70 11.56 -22.39
CA GLU A 286 15.51 10.38 -22.12
C GLU A 286 16.11 10.37 -20.70
N LEU A 287 16.49 11.54 -20.17
CA LEU A 287 16.92 11.69 -18.79
C LEU A 287 15.76 11.53 -17.81
N GLY A 288 14.55 11.96 -18.19
CA GLY A 288 13.35 11.68 -17.42
C GLY A 288 13.05 10.18 -17.32
N ASP A 289 13.20 9.44 -18.42
CA ASP A 289 13.07 7.97 -18.44
C ASP A 289 14.14 7.30 -17.57
N LEU A 290 15.41 7.72 -17.70
CA LEU A 290 16.50 7.22 -16.87
C LEU A 290 16.27 7.49 -15.38
N ALA A 291 15.80 8.69 -15.02
CA ALA A 291 15.45 9.08 -13.65
C ALA A 291 14.34 8.19 -13.07
N GLY A 292 13.32 7.85 -13.88
CA GLY A 292 12.25 6.94 -13.50
C GLY A 292 12.78 5.53 -13.23
N ARG A 293 13.62 4.99 -14.11
CA ARG A 293 14.20 3.65 -13.96
C ARG A 293 15.14 3.52 -12.79
N LEU A 294 15.91 4.56 -12.47
CA LEU A 294 16.69 4.60 -11.24
C LEU A 294 15.76 4.55 -10.03
N ARG A 295 14.71 5.39 -9.99
CA ARG A 295 13.73 5.38 -8.90
C ARG A 295 13.12 3.99 -8.71
N ASP A 296 12.74 3.32 -9.79
CA ASP A 296 12.15 1.98 -9.75
C ASP A 296 13.17 0.92 -9.30
N GLY A 297 14.43 0.99 -9.77
CA GLY A 297 15.51 0.12 -9.29
C GLY A 297 15.78 0.28 -7.79
N LEU A 298 15.64 1.49 -7.23
CA LEU A 298 15.78 1.71 -5.78
C LEU A 298 14.63 1.05 -5.01
N GLN A 299 13.41 1.04 -5.56
CA GLN A 299 12.28 0.31 -4.99
C GLN A 299 12.58 -1.19 -4.93
N THR A 300 13.15 -1.76 -6.00
CA THR A 300 13.59 -3.16 -6.03
C THR A 300 14.65 -3.43 -4.97
N ALA A 301 15.68 -2.59 -4.87
CA ALA A 301 16.78 -2.76 -3.92
C ALA A 301 16.33 -2.68 -2.45
N THR A 302 15.51 -1.67 -2.10
CA THR A 302 15.09 -1.42 -0.71
C THR A 302 14.17 -2.51 -0.14
N ARG A 303 13.63 -3.39 -0.99
CA ARG A 303 12.80 -4.54 -0.61
C ARG A 303 13.59 -5.86 -0.52
N GLN A 304 14.86 -5.85 -0.88
CA GLN A 304 15.70 -7.05 -0.83
C GLN A 304 16.11 -7.36 0.62
N ASP A 305 16.00 -8.64 0.99
CA ASP A 305 16.54 -9.14 2.25
C ASP A 305 18.05 -8.87 2.36
N GLY A 306 18.46 -8.20 3.43
CA GLY A 306 19.87 -7.88 3.71
C GLY A 306 20.37 -6.58 3.08
N PHE A 307 19.54 -5.84 2.35
CA PHE A 307 19.82 -4.44 2.03
C PHE A 307 19.60 -3.57 3.28
N ASP A 308 20.59 -2.77 3.66
CA ASP A 308 20.48 -1.86 4.81
C ASP A 308 19.70 -0.59 4.40
N GLY A 309 18.39 -0.77 4.20
CA GLY A 309 17.49 0.29 3.75
C GLY A 309 17.47 1.48 4.70
N ARG A 310 17.51 1.20 6.00
CA ARG A 310 17.50 2.24 7.04
C ARG A 310 18.70 3.15 6.95
N ALA A 311 19.92 2.60 7.02
CA ALA A 311 21.13 3.43 6.95
C ALA A 311 21.21 4.17 5.61
N PHE A 312 20.83 3.51 4.51
CA PHE A 312 20.81 4.14 3.19
C PHE A 312 19.86 5.34 3.13
N GLY A 313 18.64 5.20 3.68
CA GLY A 313 17.65 6.27 3.77
C GLY A 313 18.09 7.43 4.66
N GLU A 314 18.65 7.14 5.84
CA GLU A 314 19.19 8.14 6.77
C GLU A 314 20.31 8.95 6.07
N ASP A 315 21.31 8.28 5.49
CA ASP A 315 22.43 8.95 4.84
C ASP A 315 22.00 9.72 3.59
N LEU A 316 21.04 9.23 2.80
CA LEU A 316 20.49 9.95 1.65
C LEU A 316 19.95 11.32 2.07
N VAL A 317 19.17 11.36 3.16
CA VAL A 317 18.65 12.61 3.71
C VAL A 317 19.78 13.48 4.25
N ARG A 318 20.77 12.91 4.95
CA ARG A 318 21.91 13.67 5.47
C ARG A 318 22.70 14.38 4.37
N TYR A 319 22.95 13.69 3.25
CA TYR A 319 23.61 14.29 2.10
C TYR A 319 22.74 15.35 1.44
N ALA A 320 21.45 15.10 1.28
CA ALA A 320 20.53 16.06 0.67
C ALA A 320 20.35 17.35 1.50
N THR A 321 20.32 17.22 2.83
CA THR A 321 20.09 18.33 3.76
C THR A 321 21.38 19.01 4.25
N HIS A 322 22.54 18.48 3.86
CA HIS A 322 23.86 18.91 4.36
C HIS A 322 24.02 18.79 5.88
N THR A 323 23.29 17.89 6.55
CA THR A 323 23.51 17.54 7.97
C THR A 323 24.67 16.57 8.18
N THR A 324 25.34 16.16 7.09
CA THR A 324 26.64 15.48 7.14
C THR A 324 27.71 16.31 7.84
N THR A 325 28.75 15.62 8.32
CA THR A 325 29.94 16.24 8.90
C THR A 325 30.69 17.08 7.84
N ASP A 326 31.45 18.08 8.28
CA ASP A 326 32.25 18.92 7.36
C ASP A 326 33.18 18.07 6.47
N ALA A 327 33.75 16.99 7.02
CA ALA A 327 34.62 16.09 6.26
C ALA A 327 33.87 15.30 5.17
N GLU A 328 32.68 14.79 5.47
CA GLU A 328 31.81 14.11 4.50
C GLU A 328 31.34 15.08 3.40
N ARG A 329 30.99 16.31 3.78
CA ARG A 329 30.57 17.36 2.84
C ARG A 329 31.70 17.81 1.94
N ASP A 330 32.90 18.00 2.48
CA ASP A 330 34.10 18.32 1.71
C ASP A 330 34.45 17.18 0.74
N ALA A 331 34.33 15.92 1.18
CA ALA A 331 34.54 14.76 0.33
C ALA A 331 33.52 14.69 -0.81
N PHE A 332 32.23 14.89 -0.50
CA PHE A 332 31.15 14.95 -1.49
C PHE A 332 31.40 16.06 -2.52
N SER A 333 31.71 17.27 -2.05
CA SER A 333 31.98 18.43 -2.91
C SER A 333 33.24 18.27 -3.77
N ALA A 334 34.25 17.55 -3.25
CA ALA A 334 35.46 17.25 -4.00
C ALA A 334 35.25 16.15 -5.04
N ALA A 335 34.37 15.17 -4.77
CA ALA A 335 34.06 14.09 -5.69
C ALA A 335 33.10 14.53 -6.79
N TYR A 336 32.07 15.31 -6.46
CA TYR A 336 30.98 15.66 -7.35
C TYR A 336 30.90 17.19 -7.57
N PRO A 337 31.33 17.68 -8.74
CA PRO A 337 31.38 19.11 -9.03
C PRO A 337 30.00 19.73 -9.30
N SER A 338 29.00 18.90 -9.62
CA SER A 338 27.60 19.34 -9.78
C SER A 338 26.92 19.39 -8.43
N GLN A 339 26.60 20.60 -7.95
CA GLN A 339 25.93 20.85 -6.67
C GLN A 339 24.60 21.55 -6.96
N GLY A 340 23.47 20.93 -6.60
CA GLY A 340 22.13 21.46 -6.86
C GLY A 340 21.00 20.59 -6.30
N GLU A 341 19.82 21.20 -6.16
CA GLU A 341 18.47 20.62 -6.03
C GLU A 341 18.25 19.34 -5.20
N HIS A 342 18.70 19.35 -3.95
CA HIS A 342 18.55 18.20 -3.06
C HIS A 342 17.11 17.90 -2.60
N ALA A 343 16.29 18.93 -2.40
CA ALA A 343 14.88 18.76 -2.02
C ALA A 343 14.07 18.14 -3.17
N ALA A 344 14.29 18.60 -4.41
CA ALA A 344 13.59 18.08 -5.58
C ALA A 344 13.87 16.60 -5.81
N VAL A 345 15.11 16.14 -5.59
CA VAL A 345 15.45 14.71 -5.71
C VAL A 345 14.72 13.88 -4.66
N LEU A 346 14.72 14.31 -3.39
CA LEU A 346 14.00 13.57 -2.34
C LEU A 346 12.49 13.54 -2.61
N ASP A 347 11.90 14.68 -2.98
CA ASP A 347 10.47 14.75 -3.34
C ASP A 347 10.15 13.82 -4.52
N TYR A 348 10.92 13.90 -5.61
CA TYR A 348 10.74 13.06 -6.80
C TYR A 348 10.82 11.56 -6.49
N LEU A 349 11.80 11.16 -5.68
CA LEU A 349 11.95 9.77 -5.26
C LEU A 349 10.74 9.32 -4.44
N LEU A 350 10.41 10.07 -3.38
CA LEU A 350 9.41 9.66 -2.39
C LEU A 350 7.96 9.82 -2.86
N ARG A 351 7.66 10.77 -3.74
CA ARG A 351 6.29 11.04 -4.19
C ARG A 351 5.72 9.85 -4.96
N ASP A 352 6.50 9.35 -5.89
CA ASP A 352 6.06 8.31 -6.84
C ASP A 352 6.66 6.94 -6.55
N GLY A 353 7.79 6.88 -5.82
CA GLY A 353 8.43 5.60 -5.50
C GLY A 353 7.68 4.84 -4.42
N ASP A 354 7.80 3.51 -4.39
CA ASP A 354 7.20 2.65 -3.37
C ASP A 354 8.31 1.78 -2.75
N TYR A 355 8.75 2.14 -1.54
CA TYR A 355 9.99 1.62 -0.95
C TYR A 355 9.74 0.63 0.20
N GLY A 356 10.76 -0.16 0.54
CA GLY A 356 10.72 -1.02 1.73
C GLY A 356 10.63 -0.23 3.04
N GLU A 357 9.97 -0.80 4.06
CA GLU A 357 9.69 -0.15 5.35
C GLU A 357 10.95 0.46 6.00
N ASP A 358 12.06 -0.27 6.01
CA ASP A 358 13.30 0.21 6.65
C ASP A 358 13.88 1.45 5.97
N PHE A 359 13.80 1.54 4.63
CA PHE A 359 14.21 2.73 3.91
C PHE A 359 13.32 3.92 4.24
N VAL A 360 12.00 3.73 4.24
CA VAL A 360 11.04 4.78 4.62
C VAL A 360 11.29 5.25 6.07
N ARG A 361 11.56 4.32 7.00
CA ARG A 361 11.92 4.64 8.39
C ARG A 361 13.17 5.51 8.44
N GLY A 362 14.24 5.15 7.74
CA GLY A 362 15.48 5.92 7.72
C GLY A 362 15.28 7.34 7.19
N VAL A 363 14.55 7.48 6.09
CA VAL A 363 14.24 8.77 5.47
C VAL A 363 13.36 9.64 6.38
N ALA A 364 12.25 9.11 6.89
CA ALA A 364 11.26 9.90 7.62
C ALA A 364 11.80 10.42 8.96
N TRP A 365 12.55 9.58 9.71
CA TRP A 365 13.14 10.01 10.99
C TRP A 365 14.27 11.01 10.80
N GLU A 366 15.11 10.86 9.77
CA GLU A 366 16.18 11.82 9.52
C GLU A 366 15.64 13.15 8.99
N LEU A 367 14.59 13.13 8.14
CA LEU A 367 13.90 14.36 7.71
C LEU A 367 13.23 15.06 8.89
N ASP A 368 12.62 14.31 9.82
CA ASP A 368 12.09 14.86 11.07
C ASP A 368 13.16 15.53 11.92
N ALA A 369 14.27 14.83 12.15
CA ALA A 369 15.39 15.36 12.91
C ALA A 369 15.94 16.64 12.27
N PHE A 370 16.04 16.69 10.94
CA PHE A 370 16.43 17.88 10.21
C PHE A 370 15.41 19.01 10.36
N GLU A 371 14.15 18.81 10.00
CA GLU A 371 13.14 19.88 9.98
C GLU A 371 12.90 20.47 11.38
N ARG A 372 12.82 19.64 12.42
CA ARG A 372 12.60 20.12 13.80
C ARG A 372 13.83 20.78 14.43
N SER A 373 15.04 20.53 13.93
CA SER A 373 16.28 21.15 14.43
C SER A 373 16.76 22.35 13.60
N ASN A 374 16.26 22.51 12.37
CA ASN A 374 16.73 23.53 11.45
C ASN A 374 16.18 24.93 11.80
N PRO A 375 17.02 25.97 11.95
CA PRO A 375 16.56 27.34 12.15
C PRO A 375 15.89 27.97 10.92
N LEU A 376 16.05 27.38 9.73
CA LEU A 376 15.31 27.74 8.52
C LEU A 376 13.96 27.02 8.53
N ARG A 377 12.86 27.75 8.31
CA ARG A 377 11.52 27.13 8.18
C ARG A 377 11.51 26.13 7.04
N ALA A 378 10.64 25.11 7.11
CA ALA A 378 10.46 24.10 6.06
C ALA A 378 10.32 24.75 4.67
N GLU A 379 9.46 25.76 4.58
CA GLU A 379 9.23 26.60 3.39
C GLU A 379 10.52 27.18 2.77
N THR A 380 11.53 27.49 3.59
CA THR A 380 12.73 28.19 3.14
C THR A 380 13.66 27.23 2.41
N TRP A 381 13.88 26.02 2.92
CA TRP A 381 14.78 25.07 2.28
C TRP A 381 14.11 24.41 1.07
N THR A 382 12.80 24.18 1.11
CA THR A 382 12.03 23.70 -0.04
C THR A 382 12.01 24.76 -1.16
N HIS A 383 11.82 26.05 -0.85
CA HIS A 383 11.80 27.14 -1.84
C HIS A 383 13.17 27.40 -2.50
N HIS A 384 14.28 27.25 -1.77
CA HIS A 384 15.62 27.51 -2.33
C HIS A 384 16.11 26.42 -3.31
N ALA A 385 15.49 25.23 -3.30
CA ALA A 385 15.89 24.09 -4.11
C ALA A 385 14.89 23.68 -5.21
N SER A 386 13.68 24.26 -5.27
CA SER A 386 12.54 23.71 -6.04
C SER A 386 12.20 24.42 -7.36
N PHE A 387 12.24 25.74 -7.48
CA PHE A 387 11.65 26.41 -8.66
C PHE A 387 12.40 26.21 -9.99
N ALA A 388 13.63 25.68 -9.96
CA ALA A 388 14.45 25.52 -11.15
C ALA A 388 14.51 24.06 -11.66
N SER A 389 13.96 23.10 -10.91
CA SER A 389 14.16 21.67 -11.21
C SER A 389 13.26 21.17 -12.30
N PRO A 390 13.82 20.59 -13.39
CA PRO A 390 13.03 19.82 -14.33
C PRO A 390 12.37 18.57 -13.71
N LEU A 391 12.92 18.02 -12.61
CA LEU A 391 12.35 16.83 -11.95
C LEU A 391 10.98 17.10 -11.31
N ASN A 392 10.71 18.32 -10.88
CA ASN A 392 9.43 18.67 -10.25
C ASN A 392 8.25 18.56 -11.20
N GLY A 393 8.46 18.75 -12.51
CA GLY A 393 7.42 18.60 -13.52
C GLY A 393 7.28 17.17 -14.07
N LEU A 394 8.23 16.28 -13.78
CA LEU A 394 8.16 14.91 -14.29
C LEU A 394 7.04 14.13 -13.60
N GLY A 395 6.15 13.53 -14.41
CA GLY A 395 5.04 12.71 -13.92
C GLY A 395 3.86 13.49 -13.33
N VAL A 396 3.83 14.82 -13.48
CA VAL A 396 2.70 15.66 -13.05
C VAL A 396 1.83 16.01 -14.26
N ASP A 397 0.52 15.71 -14.18
CA ASP A 397 -0.44 16.03 -15.24
C ASP A 397 -0.80 17.53 -15.21
N GLY A 398 -0.21 18.34 -16.11
CA GLY A 398 -0.63 19.75 -16.34
C GLY A 398 0.52 20.75 -16.54
N ASP A 399 0.17 22.04 -16.72
CA ASP A 399 1.10 23.18 -16.88
C ASP A 399 1.56 23.79 -15.53
N GLY A 400 1.24 23.14 -14.39
CA GLY A 400 1.51 23.64 -13.05
C GLY A 400 2.95 23.38 -12.59
N ILE A 401 3.55 24.34 -11.87
CA ILE A 401 4.86 24.16 -11.23
C ILE A 401 4.62 23.49 -9.87
N HIS A 402 4.95 22.21 -9.72
CA HIS A 402 5.01 21.52 -8.42
C HIS A 402 6.16 22.08 -7.58
N GLN A 403 5.91 22.30 -6.29
CA GLN A 403 6.95 22.68 -5.34
C GLN A 403 7.35 21.45 -4.54
N ALA A 404 8.62 21.07 -4.64
CA ALA A 404 9.16 19.93 -3.90
C ALA A 404 8.94 20.09 -2.39
N ASP A 405 8.26 19.13 -1.78
CA ASP A 405 8.13 18.99 -0.33
C ASP A 405 8.45 17.55 0.08
N PRO A 406 9.75 17.25 0.33
CA PRO A 406 10.17 15.90 0.70
C PRO A 406 9.48 15.34 1.94
N MET A 407 9.09 16.19 2.90
CA MET A 407 8.40 15.71 4.07
C MET A 407 6.94 15.35 3.74
N ALA A 408 6.26 16.11 2.88
CA ALA A 408 4.94 15.71 2.39
C ALA A 408 4.99 14.36 1.65
N ALA A 409 6.01 14.18 0.80
CA ALA A 409 6.25 12.91 0.13
C ALA A 409 6.57 11.77 1.10
N ALA A 410 7.38 12.03 2.15
CA ALA A 410 7.65 11.08 3.22
C ALA A 410 6.39 10.71 4.02
N MET A 411 5.48 11.67 4.28
CA MET A 411 4.17 11.37 4.89
C MET A 411 3.35 10.43 4.00
N GLY A 412 3.35 10.65 2.68
CA GLY A 412 2.74 9.73 1.73
C GLY A 412 3.32 8.31 1.82
N GLN A 413 4.64 8.17 1.97
CA GLN A 413 5.28 6.87 2.22
C GLN A 413 4.88 6.25 3.55
N LEU A 414 4.81 7.02 4.64
CA LEU A 414 4.31 6.55 5.93
C LEU A 414 2.84 6.09 5.83
N GLY A 415 2.03 6.73 4.98
CA GLY A 415 0.67 6.27 4.67
C GLY A 415 0.64 4.91 3.95
N ARG A 416 1.63 4.58 3.13
CA ARG A 416 1.78 3.26 2.50
C ARG A 416 2.29 2.18 3.46
N HIS A 417 2.86 2.59 4.59
CA HIS A 417 3.27 1.73 5.70
C HIS A 417 2.56 2.12 7.01
N PRO A 418 1.24 1.93 7.14
CA PRO A 418 0.44 2.46 8.24
C PRO A 418 0.95 2.12 9.65
N GLY A 419 1.52 0.93 9.85
CA GLY A 419 2.14 0.53 11.12
C GLY A 419 3.36 1.37 11.47
N LEU A 420 4.23 1.62 10.50
CA LEU A 420 5.39 2.52 10.65
C LEU A 420 4.94 3.97 10.85
N GLY A 421 3.90 4.42 10.14
CA GLY A 421 3.29 5.74 10.33
C GLY A 421 2.74 5.93 11.75
N LEU A 422 2.05 4.92 12.29
CA LEU A 422 1.60 4.96 13.68
C LEU A 422 2.78 5.02 14.66
N GLU A 423 3.85 4.24 14.43
CA GLU A 423 5.07 4.30 15.23
C GLU A 423 5.66 5.72 15.22
N PHE A 424 5.82 6.32 14.03
CA PHE A 424 6.38 7.66 13.86
C PHE A 424 5.67 8.72 14.72
N PHE A 425 4.34 8.68 14.81
CA PHE A 425 3.57 9.66 15.57
C PHE A 425 3.27 9.26 17.03
N SER A 426 3.61 8.04 17.44
CA SER A 426 3.31 7.53 18.78
C SER A 426 4.52 7.09 19.59
N ASP A 427 5.73 7.19 19.04
CA ASP A 427 6.97 6.95 19.79
C ASP A 427 7.25 8.02 20.87
N ALA A 428 8.44 7.98 21.46
CA ALA A 428 8.83 8.90 22.53
C ALA A 428 8.75 10.40 22.13
N ASP A 429 8.93 10.72 20.85
CA ASP A 429 8.88 12.07 20.30
C ASP A 429 7.52 12.38 19.65
N GLY A 430 6.58 11.42 19.62
CA GLY A 430 5.29 11.54 18.95
C GLY A 430 4.47 12.78 19.35
N ALA A 431 4.51 13.18 20.63
CA ALA A 431 3.81 14.39 21.09
C ALA A 431 4.44 15.69 20.52
N GLU A 432 5.76 15.72 20.34
CA GLU A 432 6.45 16.84 19.70
C GLU A 432 6.18 16.85 18.18
N ARG A 433 6.18 15.68 17.54
CA ARG A 433 5.88 15.53 16.11
C ARG A 433 4.46 15.92 15.76
N THR A 434 3.47 15.43 16.50
CA THR A 434 2.06 15.83 16.32
C THR A 434 1.85 17.32 16.58
N GLY A 435 2.54 17.90 17.57
CA GLY A 435 2.56 19.34 17.79
C GLY A 435 3.09 20.10 16.57
N TYR A 436 4.28 19.72 16.09
CA TYR A 436 4.92 20.37 14.96
C TYR A 436 4.16 20.15 13.65
N TYR A 437 3.96 18.90 13.24
CA TYR A 437 3.40 18.55 11.94
C TYR A 437 1.91 18.84 11.80
N PHE A 438 1.11 18.79 12.86
CA PHE A 438 -0.32 19.09 12.71
C PHE A 438 -0.61 20.59 12.86
N ALA A 439 0.02 21.27 13.84
CA ALA A 439 -0.36 22.65 14.17
C ALA A 439 0.63 23.73 13.68
N GLU A 440 1.94 23.43 13.59
CA GLU A 440 2.96 24.48 13.39
C GLU A 440 3.56 24.52 11.99
N ARG A 441 3.79 23.35 11.37
CA ARG A 441 4.42 23.25 10.05
C ARG A 441 3.51 23.85 8.99
N ASP A 442 4.08 24.71 8.15
CA ASP A 442 3.39 25.23 6.98
C ASP A 442 3.31 24.15 5.91
N TRP A 443 2.08 23.75 5.58
CA TRP A 443 1.75 22.81 4.49
C TRP A 443 1.10 23.52 3.30
N SER A 444 1.05 24.86 3.30
CA SER A 444 0.47 25.62 2.19
C SER A 444 1.18 25.22 0.89
N ARG A 445 0.39 25.02 -0.18
CA ARG A 445 0.84 24.53 -1.51
C ARG A 445 0.98 23.00 -1.57
N ASP A 446 -0.15 22.33 -1.35
CA ASP A 446 -0.40 20.90 -1.60
C ASP A 446 0.22 19.89 -0.62
N GLY A 447 1.05 20.34 0.34
CA GLY A 447 1.57 19.48 1.42
C GLY A 447 0.47 18.90 2.33
N PHE A 448 -0.68 19.57 2.41
CA PHE A 448 -1.85 19.09 3.16
C PHE A 448 -2.42 17.77 2.60
N ALA A 449 -2.23 17.48 1.31
CA ALA A 449 -2.63 16.20 0.72
C ALA A 449 -1.88 15.03 1.37
N GLY A 450 -0.53 15.09 1.38
CA GLY A 450 0.31 14.01 1.91
C GLY A 450 0.07 13.71 3.38
N ILE A 451 -0.03 14.73 4.24
CA ILE A 451 -0.30 14.52 5.67
C ILE A 451 -1.71 13.98 5.94
N SER A 452 -2.70 14.36 5.13
CA SER A 452 -4.08 13.89 5.29
C SER A 452 -4.28 12.49 4.74
N GLU A 453 -3.58 12.13 3.65
CA GLU A 453 -3.51 10.75 3.16
C GLU A 453 -2.82 9.82 4.17
N ALA A 454 -1.73 10.28 4.79
CA ALA A 454 -1.08 9.55 5.87
C ALA A 454 -2.04 9.34 7.04
N ALA A 455 -2.73 10.40 7.49
CA ALA A 455 -3.69 10.30 8.58
C ALA A 455 -4.86 9.37 8.27
N LEU A 456 -5.38 9.42 7.04
CA LEU A 456 -6.40 8.49 6.57
C LEU A 456 -5.89 7.05 6.64
N ALA A 457 -4.74 6.76 6.04
CA ALA A 457 -4.21 5.41 5.97
C ALA A 457 -3.87 4.85 7.36
N ILE A 458 -3.14 5.61 8.18
CA ILE A 458 -2.77 5.22 9.56
C ILE A 458 -4.03 5.01 10.41
N GLY A 459 -4.98 5.95 10.33
CA GLY A 459 -6.17 6.00 11.17
C GLY A 459 -7.27 5.01 10.78
N THR A 460 -7.21 4.40 9.59
CA THR A 460 -8.22 3.45 9.11
C THR A 460 -7.67 2.07 8.75
N ASP A 461 -6.35 1.87 8.92
CA ASP A 461 -5.70 0.58 8.71
C ASP A 461 -6.22 -0.51 9.67
N ALA A 462 -6.54 -1.67 9.10
CA ALA A 462 -7.16 -2.76 9.83
C ALA A 462 -6.21 -3.40 10.86
N ASP A 463 -4.92 -3.49 10.54
CA ASP A 463 -3.93 -4.09 11.43
C ASP A 463 -3.62 -3.17 12.62
N ASN A 464 -3.52 -1.85 12.39
CA ASN A 464 -3.43 -0.83 13.44
C ASN A 464 -4.65 -0.86 14.37
N LEU A 465 -5.86 -0.84 13.81
CA LEU A 465 -7.11 -0.88 14.59
C LEU A 465 -7.27 -2.20 15.38
N ALA A 466 -6.67 -3.31 14.92
CA ALA A 466 -6.68 -4.58 15.64
C ALA A 466 -5.55 -4.70 16.68
N GLY A 467 -4.35 -4.22 16.35
CA GLY A 467 -3.13 -4.38 17.15
C GLY A 467 -2.97 -3.32 18.24
N ASP A 468 -3.24 -2.06 17.92
CA ASP A 468 -3.02 -0.90 18.80
C ASP A 468 -4.19 0.12 18.74
N PRO A 469 -5.47 -0.29 18.94
CA PRO A 469 -6.64 0.56 18.74
C PRO A 469 -6.63 1.86 19.58
N GLU A 470 -6.10 1.81 20.81
CA GLU A 470 -5.97 3.00 21.66
C GLU A 470 -5.03 4.04 21.04
N LYS A 471 -3.87 3.60 20.53
CA LYS A 471 -2.90 4.50 19.90
C LYS A 471 -3.44 5.06 18.61
N THR A 472 -4.07 4.23 17.78
CA THR A 472 -4.68 4.66 16.51
C THR A 472 -5.77 5.70 16.74
N GLY A 473 -6.69 5.46 17.68
CA GLY A 473 -7.73 6.42 18.02
C GLY A 473 -7.17 7.73 18.59
N LEU A 474 -6.11 7.65 19.42
CA LEU A 474 -5.45 8.85 19.97
C LEU A 474 -4.74 9.65 18.88
N PHE A 475 -4.05 8.99 17.96
CA PHE A 475 -3.44 9.61 16.79
C PHE A 475 -4.48 10.41 15.98
N VAL A 476 -5.63 9.79 15.67
CA VAL A 476 -6.70 10.46 14.92
C VAL A 476 -7.30 11.61 15.73
N SER A 477 -7.47 11.47 17.04
CA SER A 477 -7.97 12.56 17.90
C SER A 477 -6.99 13.74 17.96
N GLU A 478 -5.68 13.49 18.03
CA GLU A 478 -4.65 14.53 17.96
C GLU A 478 -4.65 15.22 16.59
N PHE A 479 -4.78 14.45 15.50
CA PHE A 479 -4.90 15.00 14.16
C PHE A 479 -6.11 15.93 14.03
N PHE A 480 -7.31 15.47 14.43
CA PHE A 480 -8.52 16.28 14.40
C PHE A 480 -8.47 17.50 15.33
N GLY A 481 -7.81 17.40 16.48
CA GLY A 481 -7.73 18.49 17.45
C GLY A 481 -6.67 19.55 17.12
N ARG A 482 -5.59 19.18 16.40
CA ARG A 482 -4.45 20.08 16.15
C ARG A 482 -4.39 20.65 14.75
N LEU A 483 -4.81 19.89 13.74
CA LEU A 483 -4.79 20.38 12.36
C LEU A 483 -5.58 21.69 12.21
N PRO A 484 -6.75 21.87 12.86
CA PRO A 484 -7.49 23.14 12.85
C PRO A 484 -6.75 24.34 13.44
N ASP A 485 -5.76 24.13 14.31
CA ASP A 485 -4.96 25.21 14.89
C ASP A 485 -3.90 25.74 13.90
N ASN A 486 -3.67 25.03 12.78
CA ASN A 486 -2.74 25.45 11.74
C ASN A 486 -3.30 26.63 10.94
N PRO A 487 -2.61 27.79 10.89
CA PRO A 487 -3.13 29.00 10.25
C PRO A 487 -3.28 28.89 8.74
N GLN A 488 -2.61 27.92 8.11
CA GLN A 488 -2.70 27.65 6.67
C GLN A 488 -3.75 26.60 6.31
N PHE A 489 -4.37 25.96 7.31
CA PHE A 489 -5.41 24.95 7.07
C PHE A 489 -6.75 25.61 6.71
N THR A 490 -6.87 25.99 5.45
CA THR A 490 -8.04 26.65 4.87
C THR A 490 -8.46 25.97 3.57
N ALA A 491 -9.70 26.17 3.13
CA ALA A 491 -10.18 25.61 1.86
C ALA A 491 -9.30 25.97 0.65
N GLU A 492 -8.73 27.19 0.64
CA GLU A 492 -7.86 27.68 -0.44
C GLU A 492 -6.49 26.96 -0.48
N HIS A 493 -5.91 26.66 0.69
CA HIS A 493 -4.55 26.13 0.78
C HIS A 493 -4.50 24.62 1.01
N ALA A 494 -5.60 24.01 1.44
CA ALA A 494 -5.70 22.61 1.81
C ALA A 494 -6.72 21.82 0.96
N ALA A 495 -7.03 22.28 -0.26
CA ALA A 495 -7.97 21.58 -1.16
C ALA A 495 -7.57 20.11 -1.38
N GLY A 496 -6.28 19.80 -1.50
CA GLY A 496 -5.77 18.43 -1.60
C GLY A 496 -6.05 17.53 -0.39
N ALA A 497 -6.33 18.10 0.80
CA ALA A 497 -6.76 17.35 1.98
C ALA A 497 -8.25 17.02 1.99
N SER A 498 -9.06 17.65 1.13
CA SER A 498 -10.53 17.56 1.17
C SER A 498 -11.03 16.12 1.08
N GLU A 499 -10.60 15.35 0.08
CA GLU A 499 -11.02 13.95 -0.06
C GLU A 499 -10.51 13.04 1.07
N PRO A 500 -9.20 13.03 1.41
CA PRO A 500 -8.69 12.19 2.50
C PRO A 500 -9.35 12.50 3.85
N LEU A 501 -9.54 13.78 4.16
CA LEU A 501 -10.19 14.20 5.40
C LEU A 501 -11.67 13.82 5.43
N GLY A 502 -12.39 14.01 4.32
CA GLY A 502 -13.77 13.57 4.18
C GLY A 502 -13.91 12.05 4.38
N ALA A 503 -12.94 11.27 3.87
CA ALA A 503 -12.90 9.82 4.06
C ALA A 503 -12.61 9.42 5.52
N LEU A 504 -11.73 10.15 6.21
CA LEU A 504 -11.43 9.91 7.62
C LEU A 504 -12.62 10.27 8.51
N LEU A 505 -13.29 11.39 8.26
CA LEU A 505 -14.54 11.78 8.92
C LEU A 505 -15.67 10.77 8.66
N LYS A 506 -15.76 10.24 7.44
CA LYS A 506 -16.68 9.13 7.10
C LYS A 506 -16.44 7.91 7.97
N HIS A 507 -15.19 7.50 8.15
CA HIS A 507 -14.85 6.34 8.98
C HIS A 507 -15.22 6.56 10.45
N TYR A 508 -14.96 7.75 10.97
CA TYR A 508 -15.24 8.13 12.36
C TYR A 508 -16.57 8.89 12.54
N MET A 509 -17.55 8.66 11.66
CA MET A 509 -18.83 9.37 11.68
C MET A 509 -19.60 9.27 13.02
N PRO A 510 -19.55 8.15 13.78
CA PRO A 510 -20.10 8.12 15.13
C PRO A 510 -19.51 9.19 16.07
N SER A 511 -18.21 9.47 15.96
CA SER A 511 -17.54 10.53 16.75
C SER A 511 -17.95 11.93 16.27
N VAL A 512 -18.14 12.09 14.96
CA VAL A 512 -18.66 13.33 14.35
C VAL A 512 -20.08 13.61 14.86
N GLN A 513 -20.95 12.60 14.90
CA GLN A 513 -22.31 12.73 15.42
C GLN A 513 -22.32 13.20 16.88
N ILE A 514 -21.43 12.68 17.73
CA ILE A 514 -21.32 13.10 19.13
C ILE A 514 -20.91 14.57 19.22
N ALA A 515 -19.94 15.00 18.40
CA ALA A 515 -19.47 16.38 18.37
C ALA A 515 -20.56 17.36 17.94
N VAL A 516 -21.40 16.97 16.96
CA VAL A 516 -22.57 17.76 16.53
C VAL A 516 -23.65 17.80 17.62
N GLY A 517 -23.96 16.66 18.26
CA GLY A 517 -25.00 16.55 19.27
C GLY A 517 -24.66 17.19 20.62
N THR A 518 -23.37 17.36 20.92
CA THR A 518 -22.88 17.91 22.20
C THR A 518 -21.93 19.09 21.96
N PRO A 519 -22.41 20.23 21.43
CA PRO A 519 -21.55 21.33 21.04
C PRO A 519 -20.86 21.95 22.27
N THR A 520 -19.53 22.07 22.19
CA THR A 520 -18.69 22.67 23.23
C THR A 520 -17.94 23.87 22.66
N SER A 521 -18.02 25.02 23.32
CA SER A 521 -17.32 26.24 22.91
C SER A 521 -15.82 26.27 23.24
N ALA A 522 -15.27 25.18 23.82
CA ALA A 522 -13.88 25.08 24.21
C ALA A 522 -13.15 24.08 23.31
N ASN A 523 -11.93 24.44 22.88
CA ASN A 523 -10.94 23.45 22.46
C ASN A 523 -10.69 22.53 23.66
N GLY A 524 -10.47 21.24 23.42
CA GLY A 524 -10.00 20.36 24.46
C GLY A 524 -8.87 19.46 23.99
N ALA A 525 -8.20 18.83 24.95
CA ALA A 525 -7.14 17.90 24.64
C ALA A 525 -7.68 16.70 23.86
N ALA A 526 -6.84 16.13 23.00
CA ALA A 526 -7.12 14.85 22.36
C ALA A 526 -7.48 13.80 23.42
N GLY A 527 -8.27 12.82 22.99
CA GLY A 527 -8.69 11.75 23.86
C GLY A 527 -9.56 10.75 23.13
N LEU A 528 -9.98 9.74 23.88
CA LEU A 528 -10.85 8.69 23.37
C LEU A 528 -12.22 8.78 24.01
N VAL A 529 -13.23 8.34 23.26
CA VAL A 529 -14.57 8.11 23.75
C VAL A 529 -14.95 6.65 23.49
N THR A 530 -15.72 6.08 24.40
CA THR A 530 -16.46 4.85 24.12
C THR A 530 -17.87 5.25 23.74
N ILE A 531 -18.31 4.83 22.56
CA ILE A 531 -19.66 5.05 22.07
C ILE A 531 -20.48 3.81 22.41
N GLN A 532 -21.42 3.99 23.34
CA GLN A 532 -22.44 3.01 23.65
C GLN A 532 -23.76 3.55 23.12
N ASP A 533 -24.14 3.10 21.94
CA ASP A 533 -25.45 3.33 21.36
C ASP A 533 -26.24 2.02 21.43
N ASP A 534 -27.53 2.09 21.69
CA ASP A 534 -28.37 0.89 21.83
C ASP A 534 -28.49 0.10 20.50
N PHE A 535 -28.13 0.71 19.37
CA PHE A 535 -28.30 0.18 18.01
C PHE A 535 -26.99 0.05 17.22
N LEU A 536 -25.88 0.57 17.73
CA LEU A 536 -24.54 0.31 17.21
C LEU A 536 -23.82 -0.69 18.12
N PRO A 537 -22.87 -1.49 17.61
CA PRO A 537 -21.96 -2.20 18.50
C PRO A 537 -21.23 -1.18 19.38
N ALA A 538 -20.82 -1.59 20.58
CA ALA A 538 -19.94 -0.74 21.39
C ALA A 538 -18.68 -0.41 20.59
N LEU A 539 -18.45 0.87 20.34
CA LEU A 539 -17.27 1.36 19.65
C LEU A 539 -16.33 1.94 20.70
N ASP A 540 -15.36 1.12 21.09
CA ASP A 540 -14.28 1.56 21.97
C ASP A 540 -13.20 2.32 21.17
N ASN A 541 -12.39 3.11 21.89
CA ASN A 541 -11.24 3.83 21.35
C ASN A 541 -11.57 4.75 20.16
N GLN A 542 -12.77 5.31 20.13
CA GLN A 542 -13.17 6.27 19.12
C GLN A 542 -12.49 7.63 19.39
N PRO A 543 -12.00 8.35 18.36
CA PRO A 543 -11.35 9.62 18.55
C PRO A 543 -12.35 10.66 19.07
N LYS A 544 -11.95 11.39 20.10
CA LYS A 544 -12.74 12.52 20.56
C LYS A 544 -12.59 13.69 19.59
N ILE A 545 -13.71 14.27 19.18
CA ILE A 545 -13.78 15.44 18.30
C ILE A 545 -14.53 16.56 19.05
N TYR A 546 -14.02 17.79 19.01
CA TYR A 546 -14.71 18.96 19.56
C TYR A 546 -15.45 19.69 18.44
N SER A 547 -16.63 20.24 18.72
CA SER A 547 -17.49 20.85 17.70
C SER A 547 -16.80 22.01 16.96
N LYS A 548 -16.00 22.82 17.65
CA LYS A 548 -15.26 23.93 17.01
C LYS A 548 -14.20 23.42 16.02
N ASP A 549 -13.48 22.37 16.39
CA ASP A 549 -12.44 21.77 15.56
C ASP A 549 -13.09 21.09 14.35
N LEU A 550 -14.23 20.41 14.58
CA LEU A 550 -15.05 19.83 13.52
C LEU A 550 -15.49 20.86 12.47
N ASP A 551 -15.94 22.05 12.87
CA ASP A 551 -16.38 23.07 11.92
C ASP A 551 -15.24 23.52 10.97
N VAL A 552 -14.01 23.61 11.48
CA VAL A 552 -12.82 23.93 10.66
C VAL A 552 -12.46 22.76 9.75
N LEU A 553 -12.49 21.52 10.26
CA LEU A 553 -12.25 20.32 9.47
C LEU A 553 -13.28 20.19 8.33
N LEU A 554 -14.56 20.44 8.60
CA LEU A 554 -15.62 20.47 7.60
C LEU A 554 -15.42 21.60 6.59
N GLY A 555 -14.91 22.75 7.03
CA GLY A 555 -14.47 23.85 6.17
C GLY A 555 -13.55 23.41 5.02
N VAL A 556 -12.68 22.44 5.27
CA VAL A 556 -11.75 21.88 4.28
C VAL A 556 -12.29 20.61 3.63
N ALA A 557 -12.85 19.68 4.39
CA ALA A 557 -13.37 18.41 3.87
C ALA A 557 -14.50 18.57 2.85
N LEU A 558 -15.21 19.70 2.90
CA LEU A 558 -16.32 20.01 2.01
C LEU A 558 -15.92 20.94 0.85
N SER A 559 -14.65 21.32 0.72
CA SER A 559 -14.22 22.32 -0.26
C SER A 559 -14.13 21.81 -1.71
N THR A 560 -14.18 20.49 -1.91
CA THR A 560 -14.18 19.83 -3.23
C THR A 560 -15.36 18.87 -3.40
N GLU A 561 -15.71 18.54 -4.65
CA GLU A 561 -16.81 17.60 -4.95
C GLU A 561 -16.58 16.22 -4.31
N GLU A 562 -15.35 15.72 -4.37
CA GLU A 562 -14.96 14.42 -3.83
C GLU A 562 -15.03 14.38 -2.30
N GLY A 563 -14.48 15.38 -1.61
CA GLY A 563 -14.54 15.45 -0.15
C GLY A 563 -15.97 15.56 0.36
N MET A 564 -16.78 16.39 -0.29
CA MET A 564 -18.21 16.50 -0.01
C MET A 564 -18.94 15.16 -0.18
N ALA A 565 -18.61 14.40 -1.23
CA ALA A 565 -19.16 13.06 -1.44
C ALA A 565 -18.75 12.07 -0.34
N ARG A 566 -17.51 12.12 0.16
CA ARG A 566 -17.07 11.26 1.28
C ARG A 566 -17.85 11.55 2.55
N VAL A 567 -18.05 12.82 2.89
CA VAL A 567 -18.84 13.21 4.06
C VAL A 567 -20.31 12.76 3.90
N ALA A 568 -20.90 12.96 2.72
CA ALA A 568 -22.26 12.51 2.42
C ALA A 568 -22.43 10.99 2.53
N GLU A 569 -21.44 10.22 2.05
CA GLU A 569 -21.37 8.77 2.24
C GLU A 569 -21.36 8.40 3.73
N GLY A 570 -20.58 9.10 4.56
CA GLY A 570 -20.55 8.87 6.01
C GLY A 570 -21.90 9.11 6.69
N VAL A 571 -22.58 10.22 6.37
CA VAL A 571 -23.91 10.53 6.92
C VAL A 571 -24.92 9.45 6.55
N ALA A 572 -24.93 9.03 5.28
CA ALA A 572 -25.82 7.99 4.80
C ALA A 572 -25.55 6.63 5.47
N ASN A 573 -24.27 6.25 5.59
CA ASN A 573 -23.85 5.00 6.22
C ASN A 573 -24.20 4.96 7.71
N TYR A 574 -24.01 6.07 8.43
CA TYR A 574 -24.39 6.19 9.84
C TYR A 574 -25.88 5.90 10.03
N ARG A 575 -26.72 6.59 9.27
CA ARG A 575 -28.17 6.42 9.31
C ARG A 575 -28.59 4.99 9.02
N GLN A 576 -28.06 4.40 7.93
CA GLN A 576 -28.43 3.04 7.53
C GLN A 576 -27.94 1.99 8.53
N THR A 577 -26.77 2.18 9.12
CA THR A 577 -26.22 1.26 10.14
C THR A 577 -27.05 1.28 11.42
N ALA A 578 -27.42 2.48 11.90
CA ALA A 578 -28.25 2.62 13.09
C ALA A 578 -29.68 2.07 12.87
N ILE A 579 -30.29 2.34 11.72
CA ILE A 579 -31.61 1.76 11.36
C ILE A 579 -31.52 0.24 11.21
N GLY A 580 -30.47 -0.27 10.57
CA GLY A 580 -30.21 -1.69 10.42
C GLY A 580 -30.04 -2.40 11.77
N GLY A 581 -29.25 -1.82 12.66
CA GLY A 581 -29.07 -2.32 14.04
C GLY A 581 -30.38 -2.34 14.82
N TRP A 582 -31.19 -1.28 14.71
CA TRP A 582 -32.53 -1.24 15.30
C TRP A 582 -33.43 -2.36 14.76
N SER A 583 -33.46 -2.57 13.43
CA SER A 583 -34.26 -3.60 12.76
C SER A 583 -33.86 -5.01 13.18
N VAL A 584 -32.54 -5.28 13.30
CA VAL A 584 -32.01 -6.56 13.79
C VAL A 584 -32.42 -6.84 15.23
N LEU A 585 -32.36 -5.85 16.10
CA LEU A 585 -32.69 -6.02 17.53
C LEU A 585 -34.18 -6.24 17.79
N HIS A 586 -35.05 -5.74 16.90
CA HIS A 586 -36.49 -5.69 17.16
C HIS A 586 -37.37 -6.54 16.24
N GLY A 587 -36.84 -7.01 15.10
CA GLY A 587 -37.62 -7.71 14.09
C GLY A 587 -38.72 -6.84 13.46
N ALA A 588 -39.39 -7.34 12.41
CA ALA A 588 -40.40 -6.59 11.63
C ALA A 588 -41.74 -6.32 12.36
N GLY A 589 -41.76 -6.22 13.69
CA GLY A 589 -42.97 -5.92 14.44
C GLY A 589 -42.71 -5.61 15.90
N VAL A 590 -43.03 -4.37 16.31
CA VAL A 590 -42.79 -3.93 17.68
C VAL A 590 -43.89 -2.99 18.18
N GLU A 591 -44.43 -3.30 19.37
CA GLU A 591 -45.45 -2.50 20.06
C GLU A 591 -44.82 -1.47 21.02
N GLY A 592 -45.10 -0.19 20.76
CA GLY A 592 -45.37 0.85 21.76
C GLY A 592 -44.20 1.52 22.50
N ALA A 593 -43.08 0.85 22.78
CA ALA A 593 -41.96 1.43 23.55
C ALA A 593 -40.67 1.64 22.75
N THR A 594 -40.60 1.10 21.53
CA THR A 594 -39.38 0.94 20.72
C THR A 594 -39.23 1.98 19.60
N TYR A 595 -40.27 2.76 19.34
CA TYR A 595 -40.27 3.82 18.34
C TYR A 595 -39.58 5.11 18.80
N GLN A 596 -39.50 5.37 20.12
CA GLN A 596 -38.81 6.54 20.64
C GLN A 596 -37.31 6.50 20.32
N ALA A 597 -36.70 5.32 20.43
CA ALA A 597 -35.28 5.16 20.13
C ALA A 597 -34.97 5.21 18.63
N LEU A 598 -35.92 4.77 17.78
CA LEU A 598 -35.85 4.99 16.33
C LEU A 598 -36.04 6.47 15.96
N GLU A 599 -36.94 7.16 16.65
CA GLU A 599 -37.12 8.61 16.54
C GLU A 599 -35.83 9.34 16.93
N ASP A 600 -35.12 8.92 17.99
CA ASP A 600 -33.83 9.48 18.39
C ASP A 600 -32.75 9.28 17.30
N VAL A 601 -32.68 8.09 16.68
CA VAL A 601 -31.77 7.81 15.55
C VAL A 601 -32.06 8.72 14.34
N LEU A 602 -33.32 8.85 13.95
CA LEU A 602 -33.73 9.70 12.82
C LEU A 602 -33.50 11.18 13.11
N THR A 603 -33.80 11.62 14.33
CA THR A 603 -33.57 12.99 14.81
C THR A 603 -32.08 13.32 14.82
N SER A 604 -31.25 12.42 15.34
CA SER A 604 -29.80 12.59 15.33
C SER A 604 -29.22 12.62 13.91
N SER A 605 -29.71 11.76 13.01
CA SER A 605 -29.26 11.76 11.62
C SER A 605 -29.68 13.03 10.88
N ALA A 606 -30.89 13.55 11.12
CA ALA A 606 -31.37 14.79 10.54
C ALA A 606 -30.59 16.00 11.06
N GLY A 607 -30.25 16.02 12.36
CA GLY A 607 -29.37 17.04 12.94
C GLY A 607 -27.96 17.00 12.35
N LEU A 608 -27.40 15.81 12.15
CA LEU A 608 -26.11 15.62 11.49
C LEU A 608 -26.15 16.13 10.03
N GLU A 609 -27.14 15.72 9.24
CA GLU A 609 -27.32 16.18 7.85
C GLU A 609 -27.49 17.71 7.78
N GLY A 610 -28.31 18.29 8.68
CA GLY A 610 -28.51 19.73 8.79
C GLY A 610 -27.23 20.49 9.13
N HIS A 611 -26.41 19.98 10.07
CA HIS A 611 -25.11 20.58 10.41
C HIS A 611 -24.16 20.58 9.21
N MET A 612 -24.10 19.49 8.44
CA MET A 612 -23.26 19.42 7.24
C MET A 612 -23.72 20.44 6.18
N GLN A 613 -25.04 20.62 6.02
CA GLN A 613 -25.58 21.62 5.11
C GLN A 613 -25.33 23.05 5.59
N GLU A 614 -25.38 23.31 6.90
CA GLU A 614 -25.00 24.60 7.49
C GLU A 614 -23.51 24.89 7.24
N ALA A 615 -22.63 23.91 7.41
CA ALA A 615 -21.20 24.03 7.12
C ALA A 615 -20.96 24.35 5.62
N LEU A 616 -21.59 23.60 4.70
CA LEU A 616 -21.55 23.87 3.26
C LEU A 616 -21.98 25.29 2.92
N SER A 617 -22.97 25.80 3.64
CA SER A 617 -23.52 27.13 3.46
C SER A 617 -22.48 28.26 3.67
N MET A 618 -21.42 27.96 4.43
CA MET A 618 -20.36 28.90 4.80
C MET A 618 -19.11 28.79 3.92
N ILE A 619 -19.09 27.89 2.93
CA ILE A 619 -17.92 27.55 2.12
C ILE A 619 -18.20 27.81 0.65
N ASP A 620 -17.23 28.41 -0.06
CA ASP A 620 -17.26 28.50 -1.52
C ASP A 620 -16.55 27.27 -2.12
N ILE A 621 -17.29 26.35 -2.73
CA ILE A 621 -16.76 25.15 -3.41
C ILE A 621 -16.35 25.51 -4.84
N GLU A 622 -15.13 25.14 -5.22
CA GLU A 622 -14.62 25.31 -6.58
C GLU A 622 -15.50 24.55 -7.60
N GLY A 623 -15.95 25.23 -8.67
CA GLY A 623 -16.82 24.64 -9.70
C GLY A 623 -18.33 24.76 -9.44
N ALA A 624 -18.75 25.02 -8.20
CA ALA A 624 -20.16 25.28 -7.90
C ALA A 624 -20.59 26.70 -8.36
N ARG A 625 -21.75 26.81 -9.01
CA ARG A 625 -22.27 28.11 -9.49
C ARG A 625 -22.99 28.92 -8.41
N SER A 626 -23.42 28.27 -7.32
CA SER A 626 -24.11 28.90 -6.19
C SER A 626 -24.12 27.97 -4.96
N ARG A 627 -24.30 28.57 -3.77
CA ARG A 627 -24.57 27.87 -2.50
C ARG A 627 -25.74 26.89 -2.59
N ASP A 628 -26.78 27.25 -3.34
CA ASP A 628 -28.00 26.43 -3.46
C ASP A 628 -27.75 25.15 -4.26
N GLN A 629 -26.88 25.22 -5.28
CA GLN A 629 -26.44 24.03 -6.04
C GLN A 629 -25.66 23.06 -5.14
N GLN A 630 -24.81 23.57 -4.24
CA GLN A 630 -23.98 22.74 -3.35
C GLN A 630 -24.86 21.97 -2.35
N ILE A 631 -25.81 22.65 -1.71
CA ILE A 631 -26.75 22.03 -0.75
C ILE A 631 -27.63 20.97 -1.44
N ALA A 632 -28.13 21.27 -2.64
CA ALA A 632 -28.89 20.31 -3.44
C ALA A 632 -28.05 19.10 -3.86
N ALA A 633 -26.80 19.32 -4.28
CA ALA A 633 -25.86 18.26 -4.64
C ALA A 633 -25.53 17.36 -3.44
N PHE A 634 -25.27 17.93 -2.26
CA PHE A 634 -25.01 17.16 -1.04
C PHE A 634 -26.20 16.27 -0.67
N THR A 635 -27.41 16.82 -0.69
CA THR A 635 -28.64 16.03 -0.44
C THR A 635 -28.80 14.89 -1.45
N GLY A 636 -28.48 15.15 -2.73
CA GLY A 636 -28.45 14.14 -3.78
C GLY A 636 -27.43 13.03 -3.50
N LEU A 637 -26.23 13.38 -3.04
CA LEU A 637 -25.17 12.44 -2.68
C LEU A 637 -25.54 11.58 -1.46
N VAL A 638 -26.10 12.16 -0.39
CA VAL A 638 -26.56 11.40 0.79
C VAL A 638 -27.62 10.37 0.38
N SER A 639 -28.58 10.77 -0.47
CA SER A 639 -29.59 9.85 -0.99
C SER A 639 -28.97 8.73 -1.84
N LYS A 640 -28.04 9.09 -2.73
CA LYS A 640 -27.37 8.12 -3.59
C LYS A 640 -26.57 7.11 -2.76
N ALA A 641 -25.78 7.58 -1.81
CA ALA A 641 -25.01 6.74 -0.90
C ALA A 641 -25.91 5.79 -0.11
N ALA A 642 -27.05 6.28 0.40
CA ALA A 642 -28.00 5.46 1.14
C ALA A 642 -28.51 4.26 0.32
N SER A 643 -28.74 4.45 -0.99
CA SER A 643 -29.17 3.38 -1.92
C SER A 643 -28.10 2.34 -2.26
N LEU A 644 -26.83 2.59 -1.90
CA LEU A 644 -25.71 1.69 -2.14
C LEU A 644 -25.43 0.76 -0.95
N VAL A 645 -26.05 1.02 0.21
CA VAL A 645 -25.87 0.24 1.43
C VAL A 645 -26.75 -1.01 1.39
N PRO A 646 -26.19 -2.24 1.31
CA PRO A 646 -27.01 -3.43 1.32
C PRO A 646 -27.67 -3.61 2.70
N VAL A 647 -29.00 -3.71 2.73
CA VAL A 647 -29.74 -4.08 3.93
C VAL A 647 -29.52 -5.57 4.21
N PRO A 648 -29.15 -5.96 5.45
CA PRO A 648 -29.18 -7.35 5.87
C PRO A 648 -30.52 -8.01 5.54
N GLY A 649 -30.51 -9.03 4.67
CA GLY A 649 -31.67 -9.86 4.47
C GLY A 649 -32.06 -10.56 5.78
N ALA A 650 -33.35 -10.86 5.94
CA ALA A 650 -33.89 -11.62 7.09
C ALA A 650 -33.24 -13.01 7.29
N GLU A 651 -32.42 -13.48 6.35
CA GLU A 651 -31.67 -14.73 6.43
C GLU A 651 -30.39 -14.65 7.29
N MET A 652 -29.91 -13.44 7.64
CA MET A 652 -28.77 -13.24 8.58
C MET A 652 -29.18 -13.16 10.06
N ILE A 653 -30.47 -13.38 10.37
CA ILE A 653 -31.06 -13.24 11.72
C ILE A 653 -30.58 -14.31 12.73
N VAL A 654 -29.69 -15.24 12.34
CA VAL A 654 -29.49 -16.49 13.12
C VAL A 654 -28.44 -16.41 14.25
N ASP A 655 -27.62 -15.36 14.38
CA ASP A 655 -26.73 -15.23 15.56
C ASP A 655 -26.80 -13.85 16.22
N VAL A 656 -27.57 -13.80 17.30
CA VAL A 656 -27.82 -12.63 18.13
C VAL A 656 -26.69 -12.46 19.16
N ALA A 657 -26.18 -11.23 19.28
CA ALA A 657 -25.38 -10.67 20.39
C ALA A 657 -23.84 -10.70 20.34
N GLY A 658 -23.18 -10.71 19.18
CA GLY A 658 -21.74 -10.38 19.19
C GLY A 658 -21.06 -10.19 17.84
N SER A 659 -21.16 -11.15 16.93
CA SER A 659 -20.41 -11.13 15.66
C SER A 659 -21.12 -10.39 14.52
N THR A 660 -22.45 -10.41 14.47
CA THR A 660 -23.22 -9.85 13.35
C THR A 660 -23.28 -8.32 13.37
N GLY A 661 -23.41 -7.69 14.54
CA GLY A 661 -23.33 -6.23 14.70
C GLY A 661 -21.93 -5.70 14.39
N LYS A 662 -20.89 -6.47 14.74
CA LYS A 662 -19.51 -6.21 14.35
C LYS A 662 -19.32 -6.35 12.84
N GLN A 663 -19.82 -7.41 12.21
CA GLN A 663 -19.77 -7.58 10.74
C GLN A 663 -20.54 -6.49 9.98
N LEU A 664 -21.65 -6.00 10.52
CA LEU A 664 -22.41 -4.87 9.97
C LEU A 664 -21.66 -3.55 10.11
N ALA A 665 -21.04 -3.29 11.26
CA ALA A 665 -20.21 -2.11 11.47
C ALA A 665 -18.91 -2.17 10.65
N ASP A 666 -18.22 -3.32 10.62
CA ASP A 666 -17.08 -3.57 9.76
C ASP A 666 -17.50 -3.36 8.29
N ALA A 667 -18.58 -3.98 7.81
CA ALA A 667 -19.09 -3.76 6.45
C ALA A 667 -19.50 -2.29 6.19
N ALA A 668 -20.09 -1.59 7.17
CA ALA A 668 -20.55 -0.21 7.03
C ALA A 668 -19.42 0.82 6.95
N TRP A 669 -18.34 0.56 7.69
CA TRP A 669 -17.25 1.50 7.91
C TRP A 669 -15.97 1.14 7.16
N SER A 670 -15.81 -0.12 6.72
CA SER A 670 -14.67 -0.59 5.92
C SER A 670 -15.00 -0.98 4.46
N GLU A 671 -16.26 -1.27 4.09
CA GLU A 671 -16.58 -1.82 2.74
C GLU A 671 -17.72 -1.17 1.93
N ILE A 672 -18.44 -0.15 2.43
CA ILE A 672 -19.50 0.47 1.61
C ILE A 672 -18.92 1.21 0.41
N ARG A 673 -19.40 0.82 -0.79
CA ARG A 673 -18.99 1.30 -2.11
C ARG A 673 -18.90 2.84 -2.19
N LYS A 674 -17.71 3.34 -2.56
CA LYS A 674 -17.46 4.74 -2.95
C LYS A 674 -18.26 5.10 -4.20
N ILE A 675 -18.92 6.27 -4.18
CA ILE A 675 -19.55 6.84 -5.38
C ILE A 675 -18.42 7.15 -6.39
N PRO A 676 -18.46 6.62 -7.61
CA PRO A 676 -17.44 6.90 -8.62
C PRO A 676 -17.43 8.38 -9.02
N SER A 677 -16.25 8.96 -9.25
CA SER A 677 -16.10 10.40 -9.58
C SER A 677 -16.99 10.87 -10.72
N GLY A 678 -17.15 10.05 -11.78
CA GLY A 678 -18.05 10.39 -12.89
C GLY A 678 -19.53 10.56 -12.50
N GLN A 679 -20.00 9.84 -11.48
CA GLN A 679 -21.36 10.02 -10.94
C GLN A 679 -21.45 11.23 -9.99
N ILE A 680 -20.37 11.55 -9.28
CA ILE A 680 -20.29 12.77 -8.46
C ILE A 680 -20.49 13.99 -9.36
N THR A 681 -19.69 14.11 -10.42
CA THR A 681 -19.78 15.22 -11.38
C THR A 681 -21.15 15.29 -12.07
N GLU A 682 -21.79 14.15 -12.38
CA GLU A 682 -23.14 14.11 -12.94
C GLU A 682 -24.19 14.70 -11.97
N ILE A 683 -24.11 14.35 -10.68
CA ILE A 683 -25.01 14.89 -9.64
C ILE A 683 -24.81 16.40 -9.49
N PHE A 684 -23.57 16.88 -9.52
CA PHE A 684 -23.29 18.32 -9.48
C PHE A 684 -23.84 19.05 -10.72
N GLY A 685 -23.60 18.52 -11.92
CA GLY A 685 -24.10 19.07 -13.19
C GLY A 685 -25.61 19.02 -13.34
N GLY A 686 -26.29 18.04 -12.73
CA GLY A 686 -27.75 17.90 -12.75
C GLY A 686 -28.50 18.92 -11.89
N ASN A 687 -27.82 19.62 -10.97
CA ASN A 687 -28.42 20.57 -10.04
C ASN A 687 -28.35 22.04 -10.50
N GLU A 688 -28.09 22.30 -11.80
CA GLU A 688 -28.01 23.67 -12.35
C GLU A 688 -29.30 24.49 -12.20
N ASP A 689 -30.47 23.86 -12.11
CA ASP A 689 -31.75 24.55 -11.92
C ASP A 689 -31.97 25.03 -10.48
N ALA A 690 -31.34 24.39 -9.48
CA ALA A 690 -31.35 24.85 -8.09
C ALA A 690 -30.59 26.18 -7.92
N ALA A 691 -29.56 26.43 -8.74
CA ALA A 691 -28.83 27.70 -8.78
C ALA A 691 -29.68 28.89 -9.27
N ARG A 692 -30.91 28.66 -9.74
CA ARG A 692 -31.84 29.69 -10.24
C ARG A 692 -33.04 29.94 -9.30
N ALA A 693 -33.24 29.13 -8.27
CA ALA A 693 -34.36 29.26 -7.32
C ALA A 693 -34.03 30.21 -6.16
N GLU A 694 -35.04 30.81 -5.52
CA GLU A 694 -34.87 31.78 -4.43
C GLU A 694 -34.57 31.05 -3.10
N ALA A 695 -33.58 31.52 -2.33
CA ALA A 695 -32.96 30.84 -1.17
C ALA A 695 -33.91 30.28 -0.07
N THR A 696 -35.18 30.68 -0.04
CA THR A 696 -36.16 30.16 0.95
C THR A 696 -36.75 28.82 0.55
N ASP A 697 -36.90 28.54 -0.75
CA ASP A 697 -37.50 27.28 -1.23
C ASP A 697 -36.51 26.12 -1.09
N THR A 698 -35.21 26.34 -1.27
CA THR A 698 -34.15 25.31 -1.19
C THR A 698 -33.97 24.70 0.21
N TYR A 699 -34.10 25.50 1.28
CA TYR A 699 -34.11 24.97 2.65
C TYR A 699 -35.32 24.07 2.89
N LEU A 700 -36.51 24.52 2.48
CA LEU A 700 -37.75 23.74 2.62
C LEU A 700 -37.66 22.45 1.79
N ASP A 701 -37.06 22.50 0.61
CA ASP A 701 -36.80 21.34 -0.24
C ASP A 701 -35.80 20.37 0.40
N SER A 702 -34.72 20.86 1.02
CA SER A 702 -33.72 20.02 1.67
C SER A 702 -34.29 19.34 2.92
N ARG A 703 -35.07 20.08 3.71
CA ARG A 703 -35.82 19.55 4.85
C ARG A 703 -36.84 18.48 4.41
N ALA A 704 -37.58 18.75 3.33
CA ALA A 704 -38.51 17.82 2.71
C ALA A 704 -37.82 16.54 2.21
N ARG A 705 -36.65 16.69 1.57
CA ARG A 705 -35.81 15.57 1.12
C ARG A 705 -35.31 14.72 2.28
N SER A 706 -34.94 15.31 3.43
CA SER A 706 -34.52 14.54 4.61
C SER A 706 -35.66 13.67 5.17
N VAL A 707 -36.90 14.18 5.18
CA VAL A 707 -38.10 13.40 5.55
C VAL A 707 -38.33 12.23 4.58
N VAL A 708 -38.24 12.49 3.27
CA VAL A 708 -38.39 11.43 2.25
C VAL A 708 -37.26 10.40 2.33
N SER A 709 -36.03 10.84 2.57
CA SER A 709 -34.86 9.99 2.74
C SER A 709 -35.00 9.07 3.96
N SER A 710 -35.53 9.62 5.07
CA SER A 710 -35.84 8.86 6.29
C SER A 710 -36.89 7.78 6.03
N PHE A 711 -37.96 8.10 5.28
CA PHE A 711 -38.95 7.10 4.86
C PHE A 711 -38.35 6.00 3.98
N LEU A 712 -37.55 6.37 2.98
CA LEU A 712 -36.92 5.41 2.08
C LEU A 712 -35.97 4.47 2.84
N ALA A 713 -35.16 4.99 3.76
CA ALA A 713 -34.26 4.19 4.59
C ALA A 713 -35.04 3.17 5.45
N LEU A 714 -36.14 3.60 6.07
CA LEU A 714 -37.02 2.70 6.84
C LEU A 714 -37.73 1.67 5.96
N ALA A 715 -38.15 2.06 4.76
CA ALA A 715 -38.79 1.15 3.80
C ALA A 715 -37.81 0.10 3.27
N GLU A 716 -36.57 0.51 3.00
CA GLU A 716 -35.48 -0.36 2.57
C GLU A 716 -35.09 -1.35 3.67
N ALA A 717 -35.04 -0.89 4.92
CA ALA A 717 -34.80 -1.72 6.10
C ALA A 717 -35.96 -2.65 6.48
N GLY A 718 -37.09 -2.61 5.75
CA GLY A 718 -38.28 -3.41 6.02
C GLY A 718 -39.05 -2.99 7.27
N VAL A 719 -38.73 -1.82 7.85
CA VAL A 719 -39.41 -1.25 9.03
C VAL A 719 -40.76 -0.65 8.64
N VAL A 720 -40.86 -0.07 7.44
CA VAL A 720 -42.10 0.47 6.87
C VAL A 720 -42.43 -0.23 5.56
N GLU A 721 -43.65 -0.72 5.42
CA GLU A 721 -44.09 -1.26 4.13
C GLU A 721 -44.59 -0.15 3.20
N VAL A 722 -44.12 -0.14 1.96
CA VAL A 722 -44.74 0.66 0.89
C VAL A 722 -46.11 0.05 0.55
N PRO A 723 -47.23 0.78 0.76
CA PRO A 723 -48.55 0.26 0.49
C PRO A 723 -48.70 -0.18 -0.96
N ALA A 724 -49.48 -1.25 -1.21
CA ALA A 724 -49.69 -1.77 -2.57
C ALA A 724 -50.19 -0.70 -3.56
N THR A 725 -50.98 0.26 -3.08
CA THR A 725 -51.52 1.39 -3.86
C THR A 725 -50.48 2.45 -4.24
N MET A 726 -49.29 2.40 -3.62
CA MET A 726 -48.20 3.38 -3.75
C MET A 726 -46.93 2.76 -4.35
N ARG A 727 -46.91 1.44 -4.64
CA ARG A 727 -45.75 0.74 -5.21
C ARG A 727 -45.38 1.21 -6.60
N ASP A 728 -46.35 1.54 -7.44
CA ASP A 728 -46.06 2.07 -8.78
C ASP A 728 -45.34 3.43 -8.73
N THR A 729 -45.45 4.14 -7.61
CA THR A 729 -44.90 5.48 -7.42
C THR A 729 -43.63 5.51 -6.59
N TRP A 730 -43.52 4.67 -5.55
CA TRP A 730 -42.34 4.58 -4.70
C TRP A 730 -41.39 3.44 -5.07
N MET A 731 -41.87 2.47 -5.84
CA MET A 731 -41.09 1.30 -6.28
C MET A 731 -41.21 1.04 -7.80
N PRO A 732 -40.95 2.04 -8.68
CA PRO A 732 -41.07 1.84 -10.12
C PRO A 732 -40.12 0.73 -10.59
N GLY A 733 -40.67 -0.25 -11.31
CA GLY A 733 -39.90 -1.43 -11.74
C GLY A 733 -39.49 -2.38 -10.60
N GLY A 734 -40.13 -2.27 -9.43
CA GLY A 734 -39.87 -3.13 -8.27
C GLY A 734 -38.67 -2.72 -7.41
N ARG A 735 -38.09 -1.55 -7.63
CA ARG A 735 -36.99 -0.98 -6.83
C ARG A 735 -37.43 0.33 -6.20
N LEU A 736 -37.10 0.53 -4.91
CA LEU A 736 -37.34 1.80 -4.23
C LEU A 736 -36.69 2.96 -5.00
N LEU A 737 -37.39 4.09 -5.08
CA LEU A 737 -36.85 5.33 -5.62
C LEU A 737 -35.66 5.84 -4.79
N SER A 738 -34.70 6.49 -5.42
CA SER A 738 -33.79 7.41 -4.73
C SER A 738 -34.45 8.79 -4.61
N VAL A 739 -34.16 9.55 -3.55
CA VAL A 739 -34.59 10.96 -3.41
C VAL A 739 -34.08 11.81 -4.56
N SER A 740 -32.91 11.48 -5.12
CA SER A 740 -32.34 12.12 -6.30
C SER A 740 -33.22 12.00 -7.55
N ASP A 741 -34.02 10.94 -7.62
CA ASP A 741 -34.86 10.62 -8.79
C ASP A 741 -36.24 11.29 -8.71
N ILE A 742 -36.53 11.99 -7.61
CA ILE A 742 -37.79 12.72 -7.39
C ILE A 742 -37.66 14.13 -7.96
N PRO A 743 -38.44 14.48 -8.99
CA PRO A 743 -38.50 15.86 -9.51
C PRO A 743 -38.91 16.84 -8.41
N LEU A 744 -38.37 18.06 -8.44
CA LEU A 744 -38.71 19.11 -7.45
C LEU A 744 -40.23 19.37 -7.38
N ASP A 745 -40.91 19.40 -8.54
CA ASP A 745 -42.36 19.59 -8.62
C ASP A 745 -43.17 18.48 -7.92
N ASP A 746 -42.58 17.28 -7.77
CA ASP A 746 -43.19 16.13 -7.11
C ASP A 746 -42.77 15.99 -5.63
N LEU A 747 -41.74 16.74 -5.18
CA LEU A 747 -41.15 16.60 -3.86
C LEU A 747 -42.15 16.91 -2.74
N GLY A 748 -42.97 17.94 -2.89
CA GLY A 748 -44.00 18.29 -1.91
C GLY A 748 -45.05 17.19 -1.72
N VAL A 749 -45.46 16.54 -2.83
CA VAL A 749 -46.39 15.40 -2.79
C VAL A 749 -45.75 14.21 -2.10
N ARG A 750 -44.51 13.89 -2.45
CA ARG A 750 -43.75 12.79 -1.85
C ARG A 750 -43.49 12.99 -0.36
N THR A 751 -43.21 14.21 0.04
CA THR A 751 -43.02 14.55 1.45
C THR A 751 -44.31 14.37 2.24
N HIS A 752 -45.46 14.76 1.69
CA HIS A 752 -46.75 14.53 2.34
C HIS A 752 -47.09 13.03 2.47
N GLU A 753 -46.81 12.24 1.43
CA GLU A 753 -46.98 10.79 1.44
C GLU A 753 -46.06 10.12 2.47
N ALA A 754 -44.77 10.42 2.44
CA ALA A 754 -43.77 9.93 3.40
C ALA A 754 -44.17 10.29 4.84
N SER A 755 -44.54 11.54 5.09
CA SER A 755 -45.02 12.00 6.41
C SER A 755 -46.23 11.22 6.90
N THR A 756 -47.16 10.88 6.01
CA THR A 756 -48.34 10.08 6.35
C THR A 756 -47.97 8.65 6.74
N LEU A 757 -47.00 8.06 6.04
CA LEU A 757 -46.52 6.70 6.28
C LEU A 757 -45.62 6.62 7.53
N LEU A 758 -44.89 7.68 7.84
CA LEU A 758 -44.02 7.79 9.02
C LEU A 758 -44.79 8.08 10.31
N ARG A 759 -45.95 8.74 10.24
CA ARG A 759 -46.74 9.17 11.40
C ARG A 759 -46.97 8.12 12.51
N PRO A 760 -47.16 6.81 12.20
CA PRO A 760 -47.32 5.79 13.24
C PRO A 760 -46.04 5.48 14.03
N ILE A 761 -44.89 5.94 13.55
CA ILE A 761 -43.54 5.53 13.96
C ILE A 761 -42.75 6.72 14.50
N VAL A 762 -42.81 7.87 13.85
CA VAL A 762 -42.04 9.05 14.21
C VAL A 762 -42.83 10.33 13.95
N SER A 763 -42.65 11.32 14.81
CA SER A 763 -43.18 12.66 14.57
C SER A 763 -42.30 13.37 13.54
N VAL A 764 -42.89 13.68 12.39
CA VAL A 764 -42.22 14.44 11.32
C VAL A 764 -41.79 15.82 11.82
N GLU A 765 -42.56 16.45 12.72
CA GLU A 765 -42.18 17.72 13.34
C GLU A 765 -40.89 17.61 14.16
N THR A 766 -40.58 16.42 14.71
CA THR A 766 -39.33 16.16 15.43
C THR A 766 -38.15 16.09 14.46
N ILE A 767 -38.29 15.35 13.35
CA ILE A 767 -37.27 15.23 12.30
C ILE A 767 -37.01 16.61 11.68
N GLU A 768 -38.07 17.34 11.31
CA GLU A 768 -37.97 18.68 10.75
C GLU A 768 -37.37 19.69 11.74
N GLY A 769 -37.67 19.56 13.04
CA GLY A 769 -37.18 20.45 14.09
C GLY A 769 -35.71 20.23 14.47
N ALA A 770 -35.18 19.04 14.21
CA ALA A 770 -33.76 18.72 14.39
C ALA A 770 -32.89 19.21 13.23
N PHE A 771 -33.49 19.45 12.06
CA PHE A 771 -32.78 19.93 10.89
C PHE A 771 -32.42 21.42 11.03
N THR A 772 -31.13 21.73 11.11
CA THR A 772 -30.67 23.12 11.19
C THR A 772 -30.91 23.86 9.88
N ASP A 773 -31.46 25.08 9.96
CA ASP A 773 -31.61 25.96 8.80
C ASP A 773 -30.23 26.41 8.31
N PRO A 774 -29.77 25.95 7.13
CA PRO A 774 -28.45 26.28 6.63
C PRO A 774 -28.33 27.75 6.25
N TYR A 775 -29.40 28.57 6.23
CA TYR A 775 -29.36 30.00 5.88
C TYR A 775 -29.55 30.94 7.08
N ARG A 776 -29.46 30.41 8.30
CA ARG A 776 -29.64 31.22 9.51
C ARG A 776 -28.54 32.30 9.59
N VAL A 777 -28.92 33.56 9.29
CA VAL A 777 -28.03 34.72 9.35
C VAL A 777 -27.37 34.81 10.72
N ILE A 778 -26.04 34.75 10.76
CA ILE A 778 -25.26 35.17 11.94
C ILE A 778 -25.51 36.67 12.12
N SER A 779 -26.43 37.02 13.01
CA SER A 779 -26.58 38.39 13.48
C SER A 779 -25.45 38.71 14.47
N THR A 780 -24.21 38.78 14.00
CA THR A 780 -23.12 39.43 14.73
C THR A 780 -22.97 40.85 14.20
N GLU A 781 -23.73 41.77 14.80
CA GLU A 781 -23.24 43.08 15.24
C GLU A 781 -24.38 43.80 15.98
N GLY A 782 -24.51 43.46 17.27
CA GLY A 782 -24.86 44.46 18.25
C GLY A 782 -23.60 45.23 18.59
N THR A 783 -23.43 46.41 18.00
CA THR A 783 -22.53 47.46 18.48
C THR A 783 -23.44 48.60 18.94
N PRO A 784 -23.16 49.25 20.09
CA PRO A 784 -24.10 49.56 21.17
C PRO A 784 -25.34 50.39 20.83
#